data_AF-A0A3M5EA68-F1
#
_entry.id   AF-A0A3M5EA68-F1
#
_cell.length_a   1.000
_cell.length_b   1.000
_cell.length_c   1.000
_cell.angle_alpha   90.00
_cell.angle_beta   90.00
_cell.angle_gamma   90.00
#
_symmetry.space_group_name_H-M   'P 1'
#
loop_
_entity.id
_entity.type
_entity.pdbx_description
1 polymer ?
#
loop_
_entity_poly.entity_id
_entity_poly.type
_entity_poly.pdbx_seq_one_letter_code
_entity_poly.pdbx_strand_id
1 'polypeptide(L)'
;MIALVIMLAGGLSILSLPVNQYPAIAPPAIAVQVSYPGASAETVQDTVVQVIEQQMNGIDNLRYISSESNSDGSMTITVTFEQGTDPDIAQVQVQNKLQLATPLLPQEVQRQGIRVTKAVKNFLMVVGVVSTDGSMTKEDLSNYIVSNIQDPLSRTKGVGDFQVFGSQYSMRIWLDPAKLNSYQLTPGDVSSAIQAQNVQISSGQLGGLPAVKGQQLNATIIGKTRLQTAEQFENILLKVNPDGSQVRLKDVADVGLGGQDYSINAQFNGSPASGIAIKLATGANALDTAKAIRQTIANLEPFMPQGMKVVYPYDTTPVVSASIHEVVKTLGEAILLVFLVMYLFLQNFRATLIPTIAVPVVLLGTFGVLAAFGFSINTLTMFGMVLAIGLLVDDAIVVVENVERVMAEEGLSPREAARKSMGQIQGALVGIAMVLSAVFLPMAFFGGSTGVIYRQFSITIVSAMALSVIVALILTPALCATMLKPIEKGDHGEHKGGFFGWFNRMFLSTTHGYERGVASILKHRAPYLLIYVVIVAGMIWMFTRIPTAFLPDEDQGVLFAQVQTPPGSSAERTQVVVDSMREYLLEKESSSVSSVFTVTGFNFAGRGQSSGMAFIMLKPWEERPGGENSVFELAKRALKPRYIINGYGPTETVVTPLIWKAAMDTECGAAYAPIGSFVGERCGYVLDADLNPLPAGVAGELYLGGVGLARGYLQRPGLSAERFVANPFSRAGERLYRTGDLVRQREDGTFDYLGRIDNQVKVRGFRIELGEIEARLQDAGEVREAVVVARDAASGKQLLGYVVAEDGADASGLLERLRERLKRDLPEYMVPAHLALLPAMPLTPNGKIDRKALPDIDVTASEAYVAPRNELELALAGIWQEVLGIARIGVHDNFFELGGDSILSMQVVAKARALKKLGFSLKLRDLIQKPSIAALSGYDDSAAPPSPILALNAAVDGCPPLFCVHAGFGTVFDYEPLARRLNGRRSVLAIQARSLLDPNWRDVSLQRMAED
;
A
#
# COMPACT_ATOMS: atom_id res chain seq x y z
N MET A 1 -8.59 -14.94 47.30
CA MET A 1 -7.20 -14.48 47.12
C MET A 1 -6.82 -14.38 45.65
N ILE A 2 -6.95 -15.45 44.84
CA ILE A 2 -6.60 -15.47 43.41
C ILE A 2 -7.29 -14.36 42.59
N ALA A 3 -8.61 -14.16 42.74
CA ALA A 3 -9.34 -13.12 42.02
C ALA A 3 -8.81 -11.69 42.26
N LEU A 4 -8.42 -11.37 43.50
CA LEU A 4 -7.83 -10.06 43.84
C LEU A 4 -6.46 -9.88 43.19
N VAL A 5 -5.65 -10.94 43.12
CA VAL A 5 -4.34 -10.91 42.47
C VAL A 5 -4.49 -10.68 40.96
N ILE A 6 -5.44 -11.35 40.31
CA ILE A 6 -5.73 -11.16 38.88
C ILE A 6 -6.17 -9.71 38.61
N MET A 7 -7.10 -9.18 39.42
CA MET A 7 -7.55 -7.79 39.28
C MET A 7 -6.43 -6.78 39.53
N LEU A 8 -5.55 -7.03 40.52
CA LEU A 8 -4.41 -6.16 40.80
C LEU A 8 -3.42 -6.14 39.64
N ALA A 9 -3.06 -7.31 39.10
CA ALA A 9 -2.17 -7.42 37.96
C ALA A 9 -2.77 -6.69 36.74
N GLY A 10 -4.05 -6.93 36.45
CA GLY A 10 -4.79 -6.26 35.38
C GLY A 10 -4.86 -4.75 35.53
N GLY A 11 -5.22 -4.26 36.73
CA GLY A 11 -5.30 -2.83 37.01
C GLY A 11 -3.96 -2.11 36.87
N LEU A 12 -2.86 -2.73 37.31
CA LEU A 12 -1.50 -2.20 37.09
C LEU A 12 -1.11 -2.20 35.61
N SER A 13 -1.49 -3.24 34.86
CA SER A 13 -1.24 -3.31 33.41
C SER A 13 -1.96 -2.22 32.62
N ILE A 14 -3.19 -1.84 33.00
CA ILE A 14 -3.93 -0.76 32.32
C ILE A 14 -3.17 0.57 32.37
N LEU A 15 -2.43 0.83 33.45
CA LEU A 15 -1.68 2.08 33.61
C LEU A 15 -0.43 2.17 32.72
N SER A 16 0.09 1.05 32.23
CA SER A 16 1.30 0.99 31.40
C SER A 16 1.03 0.59 29.94
N LEU A 17 -0.16 0.08 29.64
CA LEU A 17 -0.53 -0.32 28.28
C LEU A 17 -0.65 0.89 27.35
N PRO A 18 -0.08 0.83 26.13
CA PRO A 18 -0.29 1.86 25.12
C PRO A 18 -1.76 1.95 24.70
N VAL A 19 -2.24 3.16 24.39
CA VAL A 19 -3.60 3.40 23.88
C VAL A 19 -3.54 3.89 22.44
N ASN A 20 -4.14 3.14 21.51
CA ASN A 20 -4.15 3.44 20.07
C ASN A 20 -5.58 3.29 19.52
N GLN A 21 -5.88 3.85 18.34
CA GLN A 21 -7.16 3.54 17.67
C GLN A 21 -7.12 2.13 17.07
N TYR A 22 -6.05 1.82 16.35
CA TYR A 22 -5.79 0.52 15.73
C TYR A 22 -4.37 0.05 16.06
N PRO A 23 -4.11 -1.27 16.03
CA PRO A 23 -2.74 -1.78 16.02
C PRO A 23 -2.02 -1.34 14.74
N ALA A 24 -0.69 -1.47 14.70
CA ALA A 24 0.09 -1.15 13.51
C ALA A 24 -0.19 -2.15 12.37
N ILE A 25 -1.16 -1.80 11.51
CA ILE A 25 -1.58 -2.59 10.34
C ILE A 25 -0.91 -2.16 9.04
N ALA A 26 -0.30 -0.98 9.02
CA ALA A 26 0.40 -0.47 7.85
C ALA A 26 1.75 -1.20 7.68
N PRO A 27 2.13 -1.55 6.43
CA PRO A 27 3.45 -2.11 6.17
C PRO A 27 4.53 -1.07 6.51
N PRO A 28 5.67 -1.50 7.09
CA PRO A 28 6.79 -0.62 7.28
C PRO A 28 7.33 -0.16 5.92
N ALA A 29 7.77 1.10 5.86
CA ALA A 29 8.34 1.68 4.66
C ALA A 29 9.49 2.61 5.03
N ILE A 30 10.46 2.76 4.13
CA ILE A 30 11.60 3.66 4.27
C ILE A 30 11.58 4.63 3.09
N ALA A 31 11.66 5.93 3.38
CA ALA A 31 11.75 6.98 2.38
C ALA A 31 13.21 7.43 2.24
N VAL A 32 13.67 7.57 0.99
CA VAL A 32 14.92 8.22 0.61
C VAL A 32 14.56 9.51 -0.13
N GLN A 33 15.04 10.64 0.36
CA GLN A 33 14.66 11.96 -0.14
C GLN A 33 15.88 12.85 -0.36
N VAL A 34 15.91 13.56 -1.48
CA VAL A 34 16.89 14.60 -1.77
C VAL A 34 16.30 15.62 -2.76
N SER A 35 16.94 16.77 -2.89
CA SER A 35 16.60 17.80 -3.89
C SER A 35 17.80 18.07 -4.80
N TYR A 36 17.54 18.25 -6.08
CA TYR A 36 18.47 18.75 -7.08
C TYR A 36 17.99 20.15 -7.52
N PRO A 37 18.51 21.23 -6.90
CA PRO A 37 18.05 22.59 -7.15
C PRO A 37 18.17 22.98 -8.63
N GLY A 38 17.06 23.40 -9.24
CA GLY A 38 17.00 23.85 -10.63
C GLY A 38 16.94 22.73 -11.68
N ALA A 39 16.91 21.46 -11.26
CA ALA A 39 16.76 20.32 -12.16
C ALA A 39 15.28 20.10 -12.53
N SER A 40 15.04 19.67 -13.76
CA SER A 40 13.71 19.21 -14.19
C SER A 40 13.38 17.84 -13.59
N ALA A 41 12.11 17.45 -13.59
CA ALA A 41 11.68 16.13 -13.10
C ALA A 41 12.42 14.97 -13.82
N GLU A 42 12.60 15.08 -15.14
CA GLU A 42 13.34 14.10 -15.96
C GLU A 42 14.82 14.03 -15.55
N THR A 43 15.46 15.19 -15.37
CA THR A 43 16.85 15.26 -14.90
C THR A 43 17.02 14.61 -13.54
N VAL A 44 16.11 14.87 -12.59
CA VAL A 44 16.12 14.25 -11.26
C VAL A 44 15.93 12.73 -11.37
N GLN A 45 15.01 12.29 -12.23
CA GLN A 45 14.70 10.89 -12.43
C GLN A 45 15.93 10.11 -12.93
N ASP A 46 16.57 10.59 -13.99
CA ASP A 46 17.65 9.88 -14.66
C ASP A 46 18.99 9.97 -13.90
N THR A 47 19.28 11.11 -13.29
CA THR A 47 20.59 11.35 -12.64
C THR A 47 20.63 10.97 -11.16
N VAL A 48 19.47 10.87 -10.50
CA VAL A 48 19.39 10.60 -9.05
C VAL A 48 18.53 9.38 -8.75
N VAL A 49 17.26 9.40 -9.15
CA VAL A 49 16.27 8.38 -8.73
C VAL A 49 16.64 7.00 -9.24
N GLN A 50 16.86 6.85 -10.54
CA GLN A 50 17.21 5.55 -11.14
C GLN A 50 18.51 4.97 -10.55
N VAL A 51 19.51 5.83 -10.28
CA VAL A 51 20.79 5.42 -9.69
C VAL A 51 20.59 4.83 -8.30
N ILE A 52 19.73 5.47 -7.48
CA ILE A 52 19.42 5.00 -6.13
C ILE A 52 18.54 3.75 -6.19
N GLU A 53 17.47 3.74 -6.98
CA GLU A 53 16.54 2.60 -7.12
C GLU A 53 17.26 1.31 -7.55
N GLN A 54 18.21 1.41 -8.49
CA GLN A 54 19.00 0.27 -8.92
C GLN A 54 19.76 -0.41 -7.76
N GLN A 55 20.21 0.37 -6.77
CA GLN A 55 20.90 -0.17 -5.59
C GLN A 55 19.94 -0.78 -4.56
N MET A 56 18.64 -0.43 -4.57
CA MET A 56 17.67 -0.88 -3.56
C MET A 56 17.24 -2.36 -3.72
N ASN A 57 17.71 -3.05 -4.77
CA ASN A 57 17.44 -4.48 -4.95
C ASN A 57 18.16 -5.36 -3.91
N GLY A 58 17.54 -6.49 -3.54
CA GLY A 58 18.09 -7.44 -2.57
C GLY A 58 18.11 -6.90 -1.14
N ILE A 59 17.07 -6.16 -0.78
CA ILE A 59 16.71 -5.79 0.59
C ILE A 59 15.72 -6.84 1.09
N ASP A 60 15.85 -7.29 2.34
CA ASP A 60 15.02 -8.37 2.88
C ASP A 60 13.57 -7.92 3.06
N ASN A 61 12.63 -8.85 2.87
CA ASN A 61 11.18 -8.62 3.03
C ASN A 61 10.65 -7.42 2.21
N LEU A 62 11.32 -7.10 1.10
CA LEU A 62 10.87 -6.05 0.19
C LEU A 62 9.54 -6.44 -0.45
N ARG A 63 8.57 -5.53 -0.38
CA ARG A 63 7.23 -5.71 -0.98
C ARG A 63 7.11 -5.01 -2.32
N TYR A 64 7.43 -3.72 -2.37
CA TYR A 64 7.52 -2.93 -3.59
C TYR A 64 8.32 -1.65 -3.35
N ILE A 65 8.79 -1.04 -4.42
CA ILE A 65 9.43 0.29 -4.41
C ILE A 65 8.60 1.20 -5.31
N SER A 66 8.40 2.44 -4.87
CA SER A 66 7.78 3.49 -5.69
C SER A 66 8.59 4.77 -5.55
N SER A 67 8.75 5.52 -6.63
CA SER A 67 9.41 6.82 -6.60
C SER A 67 8.63 7.91 -7.31
N GLU A 68 8.98 9.14 -6.97
CA GLU A 68 8.46 10.35 -7.59
C GLU A 68 9.64 11.31 -7.87
N SER A 69 9.56 11.99 -9.01
CA SER A 69 10.48 13.06 -9.41
C SER A 69 9.66 14.30 -9.74
N ASN A 70 9.96 15.41 -9.08
CA ASN A 70 9.16 16.62 -9.17
C ASN A 70 9.91 17.75 -9.90
N SER A 71 9.15 18.65 -10.51
CA SER A 71 9.69 19.82 -11.24
C SER A 71 10.32 20.89 -10.34
N ASP A 72 10.16 20.80 -9.01
CA ASP A 72 10.90 21.61 -8.04
C ASP A 72 12.31 21.04 -7.74
N GLY A 73 12.70 19.97 -8.45
CA GLY A 73 13.97 19.28 -8.25
C GLY A 73 13.95 18.25 -7.13
N SER A 74 12.86 18.10 -6.37
CA SER A 74 12.74 17.11 -5.30
C SER A 74 12.44 15.70 -5.81
N MET A 75 12.91 14.70 -5.08
CA MET A 75 12.50 13.31 -5.27
C MET A 75 12.26 12.60 -3.95
N THR A 76 11.43 11.56 -4.03
CA THR A 76 11.22 10.61 -2.95
C THR A 76 11.24 9.20 -3.53
N ILE A 77 12.01 8.28 -2.94
CA ILE A 77 11.90 6.84 -3.17
C ILE A 77 11.34 6.22 -1.89
N THR A 78 10.20 5.53 -2.00
CA THR A 78 9.57 4.79 -0.91
C THR A 78 9.76 3.30 -1.10
N VAL A 79 10.59 2.70 -0.27
CA VAL A 79 10.84 1.26 -0.20
C VAL A 79 9.87 0.67 0.82
N THR A 80 8.87 -0.09 0.37
CA THR A 80 7.83 -0.69 1.23
C THR A 80 8.12 -2.16 1.47
N PHE A 81 7.92 -2.62 2.71
CA PHE A 81 8.27 -3.96 3.18
C PHE A 81 7.03 -4.77 3.56
N GLU A 82 7.20 -6.08 3.73
CA GLU A 82 6.14 -6.96 4.24
C GLU A 82 5.86 -6.72 5.73
N GLN A 83 4.63 -7.05 6.16
CA GLN A 83 4.21 -6.87 7.55
C GLN A 83 5.05 -7.76 8.49
N GLY A 84 5.53 -7.19 9.59
CA GLY A 84 6.40 -7.88 10.55
C GLY A 84 7.90 -7.66 10.34
N THR A 85 8.29 -6.97 9.26
CA THR A 85 9.67 -6.51 9.08
C THR A 85 10.05 -5.47 10.14
N ASP A 86 11.23 -5.61 10.73
CA ASP A 86 11.77 -4.62 11.66
C ASP A 86 12.14 -3.32 10.89
N PRO A 87 11.51 -2.17 11.22
CA PRO A 87 11.78 -0.90 10.54
C PRO A 87 13.22 -0.39 10.70
N ASP A 88 13.91 -0.72 11.79
CA ASP A 88 15.30 -0.32 12.02
C ASP A 88 16.25 -1.11 11.11
N ILE A 89 16.03 -2.43 11.00
CA ILE A 89 16.79 -3.28 10.09
C ILE A 89 16.56 -2.85 8.64
N ALA A 90 15.30 -2.60 8.28
CA ALA A 90 14.92 -2.08 6.96
C ALA A 90 15.64 -0.75 6.64
N GLN A 91 15.68 0.19 7.59
CA GLN A 91 16.37 1.47 7.40
C GLN A 91 17.88 1.28 7.20
N VAL A 92 18.52 0.43 8.01
CA VAL A 92 19.95 0.13 7.89
C VAL A 92 20.26 -0.52 6.54
N GLN A 93 19.43 -1.45 6.08
CA GLN A 93 19.58 -2.07 4.77
C GLN A 93 19.48 -1.04 3.65
N VAL A 94 18.47 -0.16 3.69
CA VAL A 94 18.32 0.93 2.71
C VAL A 94 19.52 1.88 2.74
N GLN A 95 20.00 2.28 3.91
CA GLN A 95 21.18 3.15 4.04
C GLN A 95 22.45 2.50 3.49
N ASN A 96 22.67 1.22 3.77
CA ASN A 96 23.81 0.47 3.24
C ASN A 96 23.78 0.40 1.71
N LYS A 97 22.60 0.18 1.12
CA LYS A 97 22.42 0.22 -0.34
C LYS A 97 22.59 1.64 -0.91
N LEU A 98 22.06 2.65 -0.23
CA LEU A 98 22.15 4.04 -0.65
C LEU A 98 23.61 4.52 -0.70
N GLN A 99 24.43 4.13 0.27
CA GLN A 99 25.84 4.50 0.33
C GLN A 99 26.63 4.02 -0.91
N LEU A 100 26.18 2.94 -1.57
CA LEU A 100 26.75 2.47 -2.83
C LEU A 100 26.38 3.37 -4.01
N ALA A 101 25.19 3.98 -3.99
CA ALA A 101 24.72 4.92 -5.02
C ALA A 101 25.36 6.31 -4.87
N THR A 102 25.60 6.78 -3.64
CA THR A 102 26.02 8.16 -3.35
C THR A 102 27.17 8.69 -4.22
N PRO A 103 28.27 7.95 -4.46
CA PRO A 103 29.39 8.44 -5.27
C PRO A 103 29.05 8.67 -6.75
N LEU A 104 27.97 8.07 -7.24
CA LEU A 104 27.51 8.14 -8.63
C LEU A 104 26.56 9.32 -8.88
N LEU A 105 26.12 10.00 -7.82
CA LEU A 105 25.18 11.11 -7.93
C LEU A 105 25.87 12.43 -8.29
N PRO A 106 25.17 13.40 -8.88
CA PRO A 106 25.69 14.75 -9.10
C PRO A 106 26.24 15.38 -7.80
N GLN A 107 27.33 16.14 -7.90
CA GLN A 107 27.99 16.74 -6.72
C GLN A 107 27.06 17.71 -5.98
N GLU A 108 26.20 18.43 -6.70
CA GLU A 108 25.19 19.31 -6.16
C GLU A 108 24.23 18.56 -5.24
N VAL A 109 23.78 17.36 -5.64
CA VAL A 109 22.87 16.49 -4.89
C VAL A 109 23.58 15.90 -3.66
N GLN A 110 24.83 15.45 -3.82
CA GLN A 110 25.64 14.96 -2.69
C GLN A 110 25.81 16.04 -1.60
N ARG A 111 26.01 17.30 -2.00
CA ARG A 111 26.17 18.44 -1.07
C ARG A 111 24.88 18.82 -0.34
N GLN A 112 23.70 18.53 -0.90
CA GLN A 112 22.43 18.72 -0.20
C GLN A 112 22.23 17.73 0.95
N GLY A 113 22.83 16.54 0.85
CA GLY A 113 22.69 15.47 1.83
C GLY A 113 21.38 14.70 1.64
N ILE A 114 21.50 13.40 1.38
CA ILE A 114 20.35 12.51 1.18
C ILE A 114 19.77 12.12 2.55
N ARG A 115 18.47 12.29 2.73
CA ARG A 115 17.76 11.92 3.96
C ARG A 115 17.14 10.52 3.80
N VAL A 116 17.36 9.66 4.78
CA VAL A 116 16.71 8.33 4.86
C VAL A 116 15.90 8.25 6.14
N THR A 117 14.59 8.11 6.02
CA THR A 117 13.66 8.12 7.15
C THR A 117 12.69 6.95 7.08
N LYS A 118 12.18 6.51 8.23
CA LYS A 118 11.06 5.56 8.26
C LYS A 118 9.81 6.27 7.77
N ALA A 119 9.31 5.87 6.60
CA ALA A 119 8.21 6.51 5.92
C ALA A 119 6.89 6.18 6.61
N VAL A 120 6.13 7.23 6.91
CA VAL A 120 4.72 7.14 7.25
C VAL A 120 3.96 8.07 6.31
N LYS A 121 2.83 7.59 5.76
CA LYS A 121 2.05 8.34 4.77
C LYS A 121 1.28 9.49 5.41
N ASN A 122 0.74 9.26 6.60
CA ASN A 122 -0.16 10.20 7.25
C ASN A 122 0.59 11.15 8.18
N PHE A 123 0.16 12.41 8.20
CA PHE A 123 0.54 13.33 9.27
C PHE A 123 -0.23 12.98 10.55
N LEU A 124 0.46 13.02 11.69
CA LEU A 124 -0.16 12.96 13.02
C LEU A 124 -0.88 14.27 13.31
N MET A 125 -0.16 15.39 13.12
CA MET A 125 -0.66 16.73 13.34
C MET A 125 0.16 17.76 12.56
N VAL A 126 -0.38 18.97 12.44
CA VAL A 126 0.33 20.16 11.96
C VAL A 126 0.38 21.17 13.09
N VAL A 127 1.59 21.59 13.46
CA VAL A 127 1.80 22.71 14.39
C VAL A 127 1.95 23.98 13.55
N GLY A 128 0.96 24.85 13.57
CA GLY A 128 0.95 26.11 12.85
C GLY A 128 1.33 27.29 13.73
N VAL A 129 1.87 28.35 13.12
CA VAL A 129 2.04 29.66 13.74
C VAL A 129 1.40 30.72 12.87
N VAL A 130 0.73 31.68 13.49
CA VAL A 130 0.02 32.78 12.82
C VAL A 130 0.38 34.11 13.50
N SER A 131 0.46 35.18 12.71
CA SER A 131 0.60 36.54 13.22
C SER A 131 -0.77 37.09 13.59
N THR A 132 -0.96 37.51 14.84
CA THR A 132 -2.21 38.09 15.36
C THR A 132 -2.31 39.60 15.12
N ASP A 133 -1.19 40.28 14.95
CA ASP A 133 -1.09 41.74 14.77
C ASP A 133 -0.67 42.15 13.35
N GLY A 134 -0.35 41.17 12.49
CA GLY A 134 0.09 41.41 11.10
C GLY A 134 1.53 41.90 10.97
N SER A 135 2.31 41.91 12.06
CA SER A 135 3.70 42.38 12.06
C SER A 135 4.67 41.43 11.35
N MET A 136 4.30 40.16 11.16
CA MET A 136 5.15 39.12 10.60
C MET A 136 4.56 38.55 9.31
N THR A 137 5.39 38.44 8.28
CA THR A 137 5.06 37.83 6.99
C THR A 137 5.08 36.29 7.06
N LYS A 138 4.69 35.61 5.98
CA LYS A 138 4.76 34.14 5.92
C LYS A 138 6.20 33.64 6.07
N GLU A 139 7.14 34.41 5.51
CA GLU A 139 8.58 34.15 5.53
C GLU A 139 9.16 34.34 6.93
N ASP A 140 8.75 35.39 7.65
CA ASP A 140 9.14 35.60 9.06
C ASP A 140 8.70 34.44 9.95
N LEU A 141 7.44 34.05 9.82
CA LEU A 141 6.84 32.93 10.57
C LEU A 141 7.55 31.61 10.24
N SER A 142 7.80 31.34 8.96
CA SER A 142 8.49 30.13 8.52
C SER A 142 9.92 30.08 9.01
N ASN A 143 10.63 31.21 8.95
CA ASN A 143 11.98 31.31 9.48
C ASN A 143 12.03 31.05 10.98
N TYR A 144 11.06 31.56 11.74
CA TYR A 144 10.98 31.30 13.17
C TYR A 144 10.77 29.80 13.48
N ILE A 145 9.87 29.13 12.74
CA ILE A 145 9.66 27.68 12.89
C ILE A 145 10.97 26.92 12.66
N VAL A 146 11.62 27.12 11.52
CA VAL A 146 12.82 26.35 11.17
C VAL A 146 13.97 26.64 12.14
N SER A 147 14.12 27.89 12.57
CA SER A 147 15.24 28.32 13.41
C SER A 147 15.09 27.94 14.88
N ASN A 148 13.87 27.91 15.43
CA ASN A 148 13.65 27.79 16.88
C ASN A 148 12.77 26.59 17.29
N ILE A 149 11.87 26.13 16.41
CA ILE A 149 10.87 25.11 16.75
C ILE A 149 11.21 23.74 16.15
N GLN A 150 11.65 23.71 14.88
CA GLN A 150 11.86 22.49 14.10
C GLN A 150 12.81 21.53 14.82
N ASP A 151 13.97 22.02 15.26
CA ASP A 151 15.04 21.22 15.84
C ASP A 151 14.66 20.57 17.18
N PRO A 152 14.07 21.30 18.15
CA PRO A 152 13.49 20.68 19.35
C PRO A 152 12.41 19.65 19.01
N LEU A 153 11.49 19.98 18.08
CA LEU A 153 10.40 19.08 17.70
C LEU A 153 10.89 17.80 17.01
N SER A 154 11.88 17.89 16.12
CA SER A 154 12.41 16.73 15.40
C SER A 154 13.10 15.72 16.32
N ARG A 155 13.45 16.15 17.53
CA ARG A 155 14.05 15.31 18.59
C ARG A 155 13.03 14.92 19.67
N THR A 156 11.79 15.40 19.59
CA THR A 156 10.73 15.02 20.52
C THR A 156 10.41 13.53 20.39
N LYS A 157 10.27 12.84 21.52
CA LYS A 157 9.99 11.40 21.56
C LYS A 157 8.76 11.05 20.71
N GLY A 158 8.92 10.11 19.79
CA GLY A 158 7.86 9.60 18.92
C GLY A 158 7.64 10.42 17.63
N VAL A 159 8.30 11.56 17.47
CA VAL A 159 8.33 12.31 16.21
C VAL A 159 9.19 11.55 15.20
N GLY A 160 8.61 11.30 14.02
CA GLY A 160 9.30 10.70 12.88
C GLY A 160 9.76 11.78 11.91
N ASP A 161 9.37 11.63 10.64
CA ASP A 161 9.63 12.63 9.62
C ASP A 161 8.72 13.87 9.78
N PHE A 162 9.13 14.98 9.20
CA PHE A 162 8.40 16.25 9.27
C PHE A 162 8.53 17.03 7.97
N GLN A 163 7.56 17.90 7.72
CA GLN A 163 7.55 18.81 6.58
C GLN A 163 7.16 20.21 7.03
N VAL A 164 8.03 21.17 6.77
CA VAL A 164 7.73 22.59 6.99
C VAL A 164 7.00 23.15 5.78
N PHE A 165 5.95 23.92 6.01
CA PHE A 165 5.19 24.65 5.00
C PHE A 165 5.72 26.08 4.89
N GLY A 166 6.93 26.18 4.34
CA GLY A 166 7.72 27.39 4.22
C GLY A 166 9.21 27.06 4.32
N SER A 167 10.06 28.08 4.48
CA SER A 167 11.51 27.88 4.59
C SER A 167 12.15 28.86 5.57
N GLN A 168 13.39 28.56 5.98
CA GLN A 168 14.23 29.50 6.73
C GLN A 168 14.75 30.63 5.86
N TYR A 169 15.29 31.66 6.49
CA TYR A 169 16.00 32.70 5.76
C TYR A 169 17.27 32.19 5.08
N SER A 170 17.52 32.76 3.91
CA SER A 170 18.74 32.61 3.15
C SER A 170 19.17 33.98 2.64
N MET A 171 20.48 34.20 2.52
CA MET A 171 21.00 35.40 1.88
C MET A 171 20.76 35.29 0.38
N ARG A 172 19.77 36.03 -0.11
CA ARG A 172 19.38 36.03 -1.52
C ARG A 172 20.17 37.10 -2.26
N ILE A 173 20.79 36.71 -3.36
CA ILE A 173 21.55 37.59 -4.25
C ILE A 173 20.88 37.52 -5.61
N TRP A 174 20.11 38.55 -5.95
CA TRP A 174 19.29 38.61 -7.16
C TRP A 174 20.08 39.33 -8.26
N LEU A 175 20.75 38.55 -9.10
CA LEU A 175 21.61 39.08 -10.15
C LEU A 175 20.80 39.84 -11.21
N ASP A 176 21.21 41.07 -11.49
CA ASP A 176 20.67 41.87 -12.58
C ASP A 176 21.53 41.65 -13.84
N PRO A 177 21.03 40.95 -14.87
CA PRO A 177 21.82 40.63 -16.06
C PRO A 177 22.26 41.88 -16.83
N ALA A 178 21.49 42.97 -16.78
CA ALA A 178 21.83 44.21 -17.47
C ALA A 178 23.00 44.92 -16.79
N LYS A 179 22.95 45.05 -15.45
CA LYS A 179 24.05 45.65 -14.67
C LYS A 179 25.30 44.77 -14.75
N LEU A 180 25.15 43.46 -14.64
CA LEU A 180 26.25 42.51 -14.71
C LEU A 180 26.99 42.56 -16.06
N ASN A 181 26.26 42.71 -17.17
CA ASN A 181 26.83 42.92 -18.50
C ASN A 181 27.58 44.27 -18.64
N SER A 182 27.08 45.34 -18.00
CA SER A 182 27.70 46.67 -18.05
C SER A 182 29.12 46.71 -17.47
N TYR A 183 29.45 45.79 -16.55
CA TYR A 183 30.78 45.62 -15.97
C TYR A 183 31.57 44.42 -16.53
N GLN A 184 31.03 43.75 -17.57
CA GLN A 184 31.61 42.56 -18.19
C GLN A 184 31.89 41.44 -17.18
N LEU A 185 30.93 41.22 -16.28
CA LEU A 185 30.97 40.15 -15.29
C LEU A 185 30.03 39.01 -15.71
N THR A 186 30.24 37.84 -15.12
CA THR A 186 29.37 36.66 -15.27
C THR A 186 28.84 36.21 -13.90
N PRO A 187 27.75 35.42 -13.84
CA PRO A 187 27.31 34.80 -12.59
C PRO A 187 28.39 33.94 -11.93
N GLY A 188 29.29 33.34 -12.73
CA GLY A 188 30.43 32.57 -12.24
C GLY A 188 31.40 33.44 -11.43
N ASP A 189 31.71 34.65 -11.89
CA ASP A 189 32.59 35.58 -11.20
C ASP A 189 32.03 35.99 -9.83
N VAL A 190 30.71 36.25 -9.78
CA VAL A 190 30.02 36.56 -8.53
C VAL A 190 30.07 35.38 -7.56
N SER A 191 29.79 34.16 -8.04
CA SER A 191 29.88 32.94 -7.23
C SER A 191 31.30 32.74 -6.67
N SER A 192 32.34 32.89 -7.50
CA SER A 192 33.73 32.80 -7.06
C SER A 192 34.10 33.87 -6.03
N ALA A 193 33.64 35.11 -6.23
CA ALA A 193 33.88 36.20 -5.29
C ALA A 193 33.27 35.93 -3.91
N ILE A 194 32.03 35.39 -3.87
CA ILE A 194 31.37 34.98 -2.63
C ILE A 194 32.16 33.87 -1.94
N GLN A 195 32.57 32.83 -2.67
CA GLN A 195 33.33 31.71 -2.11
C GLN A 195 34.70 32.14 -1.54
N ALA A 196 35.34 33.13 -2.15
CA ALA A 196 36.65 33.63 -1.71
C ALA A 196 36.58 34.66 -0.55
N GLN A 197 35.46 35.38 -0.42
CA GLN A 197 35.32 36.47 0.56
C GLN A 197 34.44 36.09 1.76
N ASN A 198 33.36 35.33 1.56
CA ASN A 198 32.53 34.81 2.63
C ASN A 198 32.97 33.39 3.00
N VAL A 199 34.09 33.26 3.73
CA VAL A 199 34.65 31.96 4.12
C VAL A 199 35.22 32.00 5.53
N GLN A 200 34.99 30.93 6.30
CA GLN A 200 35.64 30.71 7.58
C GLN A 200 36.96 29.98 7.33
N ILE A 201 38.09 30.60 7.64
CA ILE A 201 39.42 29.99 7.45
C ILE A 201 40.03 29.52 8.76
N SER A 202 40.76 28.41 8.72
CA SER A 202 41.61 27.96 9.82
C SER A 202 42.89 28.80 9.82
N SER A 203 43.00 29.75 10.74
CA SER A 203 44.13 30.72 10.77
C SER A 203 45.24 30.33 11.75
N GLY A 204 45.09 29.18 12.42
CA GLY A 204 46.03 28.71 13.43
C GLY A 204 45.99 29.56 14.71
N GLN A 205 47.09 29.52 15.45
CA GLN A 205 47.23 30.21 16.73
C GLN A 205 48.67 30.68 16.92
N LEU A 206 48.85 31.84 17.56
CA LEU A 206 50.15 32.28 18.04
C LEU A 206 50.60 31.33 19.15
N GLY A 207 51.84 30.85 19.11
CA GLY A 207 52.35 29.88 20.08
C GLY A 207 51.78 28.46 19.94
N GLY A 208 51.22 28.11 18.77
CA GLY A 208 50.81 26.74 18.44
C GLY A 208 51.97 25.75 18.42
N LEU A 209 51.71 24.50 18.83
CA LEU A 209 52.76 23.48 18.84
C LEU A 209 53.11 23.03 17.41
N PRO A 210 54.41 22.80 17.12
CA PRO A 210 55.56 22.91 18.04
C PRO A 210 56.01 24.36 18.26
N ALA A 211 56.05 24.81 19.53
CA ALA A 211 56.44 26.16 19.90
C ALA A 211 57.89 26.23 20.39
N VAL A 212 58.52 27.41 20.28
CA VAL A 212 59.88 27.64 20.77
C VAL A 212 59.96 27.56 22.30
N LYS A 213 61.09 27.05 22.82
CA LYS A 213 61.31 26.89 24.26
C LYS A 213 61.27 28.26 24.95
N GLY A 214 60.39 28.43 25.94
CA GLY A 214 60.19 29.69 26.66
C GLY A 214 58.98 30.52 26.19
N GLN A 215 58.26 30.09 25.13
CA GLN A 215 57.03 30.74 24.67
C GLN A 215 55.94 30.75 25.77
N GLN A 216 55.50 31.94 26.19
CA GLN A 216 54.44 32.13 27.21
C GLN A 216 53.07 32.53 26.61
N LEU A 217 53.04 33.03 25.38
CA LEU A 217 51.82 33.48 24.71
C LEU A 217 51.24 32.37 23.84
N ASN A 218 49.98 32.00 24.10
CA ASN A 218 49.15 31.16 23.24
C ASN A 218 47.80 31.85 22.99
N ALA A 219 47.47 32.14 21.73
CA ALA A 219 46.25 32.84 21.35
C ALA A 219 45.76 32.43 19.96
N THR A 220 44.47 32.13 19.83
CA THR A 220 43.83 31.81 18.54
C THR A 220 43.86 33.02 17.61
N ILE A 221 44.28 32.82 16.35
CA ILE A 221 44.22 33.86 15.33
C ILE A 221 42.83 33.83 14.72
N ILE A 222 42.09 34.93 14.81
CA ILE A 222 40.81 35.09 14.12
C ILE A 222 41.08 35.72 12.75
N GLY A 223 41.03 34.91 11.70
CA GLY A 223 41.13 35.37 10.31
C GLY A 223 39.77 35.74 9.72
N LYS A 224 39.57 35.47 8.42
CA LYS A 224 38.27 35.68 7.78
C LYS A 224 37.19 34.82 8.42
N THR A 225 36.04 35.44 8.67
CA THR A 225 34.83 34.81 9.19
C THR A 225 33.68 34.89 8.18
N ARG A 226 32.62 34.09 8.37
CA ARG A 226 31.43 34.17 7.54
C ARG A 226 30.71 35.52 7.71
N LEU A 227 30.24 36.07 6.61
CA LEU A 227 29.39 37.27 6.59
C LEU A 227 27.99 36.91 7.10
N GLN A 228 27.31 37.89 7.70
CA GLN A 228 26.02 37.71 8.38
C GLN A 228 24.92 38.67 7.90
N THR A 229 25.27 39.87 7.44
CA THR A 229 24.27 40.91 7.06
C THR A 229 24.26 41.17 5.56
N ALA A 230 23.13 41.63 5.02
CA ALA A 230 23.01 41.97 3.60
C ALA A 230 24.06 43.01 3.18
N GLU A 231 24.25 44.07 3.98
CA GLU A 231 25.26 45.11 3.75
C GLU A 231 26.70 44.56 3.65
N GLN A 232 27.04 43.51 4.41
CA GLN A 232 28.35 42.87 4.30
C GLN A 232 28.52 42.16 2.96
N PHE A 233 27.48 41.49 2.46
CA PHE A 233 27.48 40.84 1.15
C PHE A 233 27.50 41.86 0.01
N GLU A 234 26.73 42.95 0.11
CA GLU A 234 26.73 44.05 -0.86
C GLU A 234 28.13 44.62 -1.10
N ASN A 235 28.96 44.62 -0.06
CA ASN A 235 30.34 45.14 -0.11
C ASN A 235 31.36 44.13 -0.67
N ILE A 236 30.95 42.94 -1.12
CA ILE A 236 31.85 41.99 -1.79
C ILE A 236 32.47 42.66 -3.02
N LEU A 237 33.79 42.60 -3.11
CA LEU A 237 34.53 43.17 -4.25
C LEU A 237 34.50 42.21 -5.42
N LEU A 238 34.02 42.64 -6.58
CA LEU A 238 33.99 41.83 -7.80
C LEU A 238 35.18 42.13 -8.71
N LYS A 239 35.41 43.41 -8.99
CA LYS A 239 36.46 43.89 -9.89
C LYS A 239 36.87 45.32 -9.55
N VAL A 240 38.06 45.72 -10.00
CA VAL A 240 38.51 47.11 -10.00
C VAL A 240 38.59 47.58 -11.45
N ASN A 241 37.97 48.73 -11.73
CA ASN A 241 37.96 49.34 -13.04
C ASN A 241 39.32 50.02 -13.33
N PRO A 242 39.65 50.28 -14.61
CA PRO A 242 40.90 50.95 -14.98
C PRO A 242 41.05 52.36 -14.40
N ASP A 243 39.94 53.01 -14.05
CA ASP A 243 39.90 54.33 -13.39
C ASP A 243 40.12 54.26 -11.86
N GLY A 244 40.35 53.06 -11.31
CA GLY A 244 40.55 52.82 -9.88
C GLY A 244 39.26 52.66 -9.08
N SER A 245 38.08 52.83 -9.69
CA SER A 245 36.79 52.56 -9.03
C SER A 245 36.58 51.06 -8.82
N GLN A 246 35.84 50.69 -7.77
CA GLN A 246 35.61 49.30 -7.40
C GLN A 246 34.16 48.91 -7.68
N VAL A 247 33.97 47.79 -8.36
CA VAL A 247 32.65 47.20 -8.60
C VAL A 247 32.32 46.28 -7.43
N ARG A 248 31.23 46.60 -6.73
CA ARG A 248 30.71 45.88 -5.57
C ARG A 248 29.51 45.03 -5.97
N LEU A 249 29.15 44.06 -5.12
CA LEU A 249 28.01 43.18 -5.39
C LEU A 249 26.70 43.95 -5.56
N LYS A 250 26.47 45.00 -4.75
CA LYS A 250 25.28 45.87 -4.87
C LYS A 250 25.15 46.59 -6.23
N ASP A 251 26.27 46.73 -6.95
CA ASP A 251 26.25 47.40 -8.25
C ASP A 251 25.71 46.47 -9.35
N VAL A 252 25.62 45.16 -9.09
CA VAL A 252 25.20 44.14 -10.07
C VAL A 252 24.08 43.22 -9.59
N ALA A 253 23.69 43.29 -8.32
CA ALA A 253 22.65 42.46 -7.74
C ALA A 253 21.99 43.15 -6.53
N ASP A 254 20.71 42.87 -6.33
CA ASP A 254 20.04 43.18 -5.07
C ASP A 254 20.36 42.08 -4.04
N VAL A 255 20.59 42.47 -2.80
CA VAL A 255 20.99 41.57 -1.72
C VAL A 255 20.05 41.73 -0.54
N GLY A 256 19.53 40.63 -0.02
CA GLY A 256 18.61 40.69 1.11
C GLY A 256 18.36 39.34 1.77
N LEU A 257 17.80 39.40 2.98
CA LEU A 257 17.26 38.22 3.64
C LEU A 257 15.90 37.90 3.02
N GLY A 258 15.77 36.69 2.47
CA GLY A 258 14.52 36.18 1.95
C GLY A 258 14.39 34.68 2.21
N GLY A 259 13.26 34.08 1.87
CA GLY A 259 13.07 32.63 2.03
C GLY A 259 14.12 31.84 1.25
N GLN A 260 14.60 30.74 1.81
CA GLN A 260 15.48 29.79 1.11
C GLN A 260 14.77 29.14 -0.08
N ASP A 261 13.48 28.84 0.09
CA ASP A 261 12.57 28.32 -0.92
C ASP A 261 11.24 29.09 -0.87
N TYR A 262 10.68 29.39 -2.04
CA TYR A 262 9.39 30.10 -2.22
C TYR A 262 8.29 29.20 -2.76
N SER A 263 8.58 27.90 -2.94
CA SER A 263 7.69 26.97 -3.63
C SER A 263 6.47 26.64 -2.77
N ILE A 264 6.65 26.51 -1.45
CA ILE A 264 5.61 26.13 -0.50
C ILE A 264 5.23 27.30 0.40
N ASN A 265 3.94 27.63 0.46
CA ASN A 265 3.41 28.70 1.31
C ASN A 265 2.09 28.29 1.95
N ALA A 266 1.81 28.79 3.16
CA ALA A 266 0.60 28.43 3.90
C ALA A 266 -0.21 29.64 4.39
N GLN A 267 -1.48 29.37 4.73
CA GLN A 267 -2.41 30.31 5.36
C GLN A 267 -3.33 29.56 6.32
N PHE A 268 -3.67 30.19 7.45
CA PHE A 268 -4.62 29.66 8.43
C PHE A 268 -5.84 30.56 8.48
N ASN A 269 -7.01 30.05 8.08
CA ASN A 269 -8.25 30.81 7.99
C ASN A 269 -8.14 32.14 7.20
N GLY A 270 -7.25 32.19 6.20
CA GLY A 270 -6.96 33.39 5.40
C GLY A 270 -5.82 34.27 5.93
N SER A 271 -5.41 34.12 7.18
CA SER A 271 -4.26 34.83 7.72
C SER A 271 -2.94 34.21 7.24
N PRO A 272 -1.90 35.02 6.95
CA PRO A 272 -0.54 34.54 6.74
C PRO A 272 -0.11 33.62 7.88
N ALA A 273 0.31 32.40 7.53
CA ALA A 273 0.71 31.40 8.51
C ALA A 273 1.88 30.58 7.97
N SER A 274 2.58 29.92 8.89
CA SER A 274 3.49 28.82 8.57
C SER A 274 3.13 27.62 9.43
N GLY A 275 3.70 26.46 9.12
CA GLY A 275 3.47 25.29 9.94
C GLY A 275 4.49 24.18 9.70
N ILE A 276 4.58 23.27 10.66
CA ILE A 276 5.34 22.04 10.55
C ILE A 276 4.38 20.86 10.71
N ALA A 277 4.23 20.10 9.62
CA ALA A 277 3.48 18.86 9.59
C ALA A 277 4.37 17.72 10.09
N ILE A 278 3.89 17.00 11.10
CA ILE A 278 4.65 15.99 11.83
C ILE A 278 4.07 14.62 11.53
N LYS A 279 4.93 13.67 11.17
CA LYS A 279 4.58 12.27 11.00
C LYS A 279 4.98 11.50 12.25
N LEU A 280 4.15 10.53 12.64
CA LEU A 280 4.44 9.65 13.76
C LEU A 280 5.61 8.72 13.39
N ALA A 281 6.58 8.54 14.26
CA ALA A 281 7.63 7.54 14.06
C ALA A 281 7.04 6.13 14.08
N THR A 282 7.61 5.21 13.30
CA THR A 282 7.15 3.81 13.27
C THR A 282 7.22 3.19 14.67
N GLY A 283 6.11 2.63 15.14
CA GLY A 283 6.00 2.03 16.47
C GLY A 283 5.79 3.03 17.63
N ALA A 284 5.82 4.34 17.38
CA ALA A 284 5.48 5.33 18.39
C ALA A 284 3.97 5.36 18.65
N ASN A 285 3.59 5.81 19.85
CA ASN A 285 2.20 5.99 20.24
C ASN A 285 1.73 7.41 19.88
N ALA A 286 0.58 7.52 19.20
CA ALA A 286 0.05 8.80 18.73
C ALA A 286 -0.25 9.78 19.87
N LEU A 287 -0.90 9.31 20.95
CA LEU A 287 -1.29 10.13 22.09
C LEU A 287 -0.08 10.63 22.89
N ASP A 288 0.87 9.75 23.18
CA ASP A 288 2.11 10.09 23.88
C ASP A 288 2.94 11.09 23.09
N THR A 289 3.04 10.89 21.77
CA THR A 289 3.80 11.77 20.87
C THR A 289 3.15 13.15 20.81
N ALA A 290 1.81 13.21 20.66
CA ALA A 290 1.08 14.47 20.67
C ALA A 290 1.25 15.24 22.00
N LYS A 291 1.18 14.53 23.13
CA LYS A 291 1.43 15.12 24.45
C LYS A 291 2.86 15.67 24.56
N ALA A 292 3.85 14.92 24.08
CA ALA A 292 5.24 15.35 24.07
C ALA A 292 5.48 16.56 23.16
N ILE A 293 4.88 16.59 21.96
CA ILE A 293 4.94 17.74 21.04
C ILE A 293 4.38 18.99 21.71
N ARG A 294 3.17 18.90 22.29
CA ARG A 294 2.53 20.01 23.00
C ARG A 294 3.38 20.51 24.16
N GLN A 295 4.05 19.61 24.90
CA GLN A 295 4.98 19.99 25.97
C GLN A 295 6.22 20.72 25.44
N THR A 296 6.81 20.25 24.33
CA THR A 296 7.96 20.92 23.71
C THR A 296 7.58 22.33 23.25
N ILE A 297 6.41 22.50 22.63
CA ILE A 297 5.91 23.82 22.21
C ILE A 297 5.64 24.72 23.41
N ALA A 298 4.98 24.22 24.45
CA ALA A 298 4.70 25.00 25.66
C ALA A 298 5.98 25.54 26.33
N ASN A 299 7.10 24.81 26.21
CA ASN A 299 8.40 25.27 26.71
C ASN A 299 9.02 26.38 25.82
N LEU A 300 8.61 26.50 24.55
CA LEU A 300 9.11 27.48 23.59
C LEU A 300 8.24 28.74 23.51
N GLU A 301 6.92 28.62 23.78
CA GLU A 301 5.97 29.73 23.75
C GLU A 301 6.42 31.00 24.51
N PRO A 302 7.04 30.92 25.71
CA PRO A 302 7.53 32.11 26.43
C PRO A 302 8.62 32.90 25.69
N PHE A 303 9.29 32.29 24.71
CA PHE A 303 10.36 32.89 23.92
C PHE A 303 9.90 33.34 22.52
N MET A 304 8.59 33.24 22.24
CA MET A 304 8.04 33.68 20.96
C MET A 304 7.94 35.22 20.89
N PRO A 305 8.17 35.81 19.71
CA PRO A 305 7.92 37.23 19.48
C PRO A 305 6.48 37.63 19.82
N GLN A 306 6.30 38.88 20.24
CA GLN A 306 4.96 39.44 20.40
C GLN A 306 4.19 39.36 19.08
N GLY A 307 2.89 39.06 19.15
CA GLY A 307 2.05 38.93 17.97
C GLY A 307 2.12 37.56 17.28
N MET A 308 2.93 36.60 17.75
CA MET A 308 2.94 35.24 17.23
C MET A 308 2.13 34.30 18.14
N LYS A 309 1.24 33.50 17.54
CA LYS A 309 0.45 32.49 18.27
C LYS A 309 0.54 31.11 17.60
N VAL A 310 0.70 30.07 18.41
CA VAL A 310 0.62 28.68 17.94
C VAL A 310 -0.84 28.27 17.76
N VAL A 311 -1.11 27.56 16.67
CA VAL A 311 -2.40 26.95 16.33
C VAL A 311 -2.19 25.49 15.92
N TYR A 312 -3.21 24.66 16.05
CA TYR A 312 -3.18 23.24 15.69
C TYR A 312 -4.21 22.97 14.57
N PRO A 313 -3.90 23.35 13.32
CA PRO A 313 -4.86 23.30 12.22
C PRO A 313 -5.25 21.90 11.75
N TYR A 314 -4.53 20.87 12.17
CA TYR A 314 -4.80 19.48 11.87
C TYR A 314 -4.25 18.61 13.00
N ASP A 315 -5.07 17.76 13.60
CA ASP A 315 -4.68 16.85 14.67
C ASP A 315 -5.60 15.63 14.70
N THR A 316 -5.03 14.42 14.53
CA THR A 316 -5.79 13.16 14.56
C THR A 316 -6.00 12.61 15.97
N THR A 317 -5.26 13.10 16.96
CA THR A 317 -5.25 12.53 18.32
C THR A 317 -6.55 12.65 19.11
N PRO A 318 -7.36 13.73 18.99
CA PRO A 318 -8.66 13.81 19.66
C PRO A 318 -9.60 12.68 19.27
N VAL A 319 -9.55 12.22 18.02
CA VAL A 319 -10.37 11.12 17.50
C VAL A 319 -10.03 9.81 18.21
N VAL A 320 -8.74 9.53 18.37
CA VAL A 320 -8.26 8.34 19.07
C VAL A 320 -8.81 8.29 20.50
N SER A 321 -8.74 9.41 21.21
CA SER A 321 -9.30 9.51 22.57
C SER A 321 -10.82 9.35 22.59
N ALA A 322 -11.53 9.98 21.64
CA ALA A 322 -12.99 9.88 21.55
C ALA A 322 -13.46 8.45 21.25
N SER A 323 -12.82 7.75 20.29
CA SER A 323 -13.16 6.37 19.95
C SER A 323 -13.01 5.44 21.17
N ILE A 324 -11.88 5.52 21.88
CA ILE A 324 -11.67 4.66 23.07
C ILE A 324 -12.63 5.03 24.19
N HIS A 325 -12.93 6.32 24.39
CA HIS A 325 -13.88 6.76 25.40
C HIS A 325 -15.29 6.21 25.15
N GLU A 326 -15.80 6.29 23.90
CA GLU A 326 -17.12 5.77 23.55
C GLU A 326 -17.20 4.24 23.65
N VAL A 327 -16.12 3.51 23.31
CA VAL A 327 -16.11 2.06 23.50
C VAL A 327 -16.06 1.69 25.00
N VAL A 328 -15.33 2.44 25.83
CA VAL A 328 -15.35 2.25 27.30
C VAL A 328 -16.73 2.55 27.89
N LYS A 329 -17.41 3.58 27.41
CA LYS A 329 -18.80 3.87 27.79
C LYS A 329 -19.73 2.73 27.41
N THR A 330 -19.63 2.23 26.17
CA THR A 330 -20.39 1.06 25.69
C THR A 330 -20.09 -0.19 26.53
N LEU A 331 -18.84 -0.39 26.94
CA LEU A 331 -18.45 -1.47 27.86
C LEU A 331 -19.21 -1.35 29.18
N GLY A 332 -19.29 -0.15 29.77
CA GLY A 332 -20.06 0.11 30.99
C GLY A 332 -21.57 -0.14 30.83
N GLU A 333 -22.15 0.33 29.72
CA GLU A 333 -23.56 0.10 29.38
C GLU A 333 -23.88 -1.39 29.18
N ALA A 334 -23.00 -2.13 28.50
CA ALA A 334 -23.15 -3.56 28.28
C ALA A 334 -23.12 -4.35 29.59
N ILE A 335 -22.20 -4.02 30.51
CA ILE A 335 -22.16 -4.65 31.84
C ILE A 335 -23.46 -4.39 32.61
N LEU A 336 -23.98 -3.17 32.56
CA LEU A 336 -25.25 -2.81 33.21
C LEU A 336 -26.44 -3.55 32.60
N LEU A 337 -26.52 -3.65 31.27
CA LEU A 337 -27.57 -4.38 30.57
C LEU A 337 -27.54 -5.87 30.91
N VAL A 338 -26.36 -6.50 30.90
CA VAL A 338 -26.19 -7.90 31.28
C VAL A 338 -26.57 -8.13 32.74
N PHE A 339 -26.21 -7.20 33.65
CA PHE A 339 -26.68 -7.23 35.04
C PHE A 339 -28.20 -7.24 35.14
N LEU A 340 -28.89 -6.38 34.40
CA LEU A 340 -30.35 -6.30 34.41
C LEU A 340 -31.01 -7.57 33.85
N VAL A 341 -30.44 -8.14 32.78
CA VAL A 341 -30.91 -9.42 32.22
C VAL A 341 -30.75 -10.55 33.24
N MET A 342 -29.59 -10.67 33.87
CA MET A 342 -29.36 -11.67 34.92
C MET A 342 -30.30 -11.46 36.12
N TYR A 343 -30.55 -10.20 36.51
CA TYR A 343 -31.47 -9.87 37.60
C TYR A 343 -32.92 -10.26 37.28
N LEU A 344 -33.34 -10.19 36.02
CA LEU A 344 -34.66 -10.61 35.58
C LEU A 344 -34.91 -12.11 35.84
N PHE A 345 -33.90 -12.95 35.58
CA PHE A 345 -34.00 -14.40 35.76
C PHE A 345 -33.72 -14.85 37.20
N LEU A 346 -32.67 -14.32 37.84
CA LEU A 346 -32.27 -14.74 39.19
C LEU A 346 -33.11 -14.08 40.29
N GLN A 347 -33.70 -12.91 40.03
CA GLN A 347 -34.66 -12.21 40.91
C GLN A 347 -34.14 -11.94 42.32
N ASN A 348 -32.83 -12.00 42.48
CA ASN A 348 -32.13 -11.87 43.74
C ASN A 348 -30.84 -11.12 43.46
N PHE A 349 -30.70 -9.99 44.13
CA PHE A 349 -29.53 -9.13 43.96
C PHE A 349 -28.23 -9.86 44.29
N ARG A 350 -28.23 -10.72 45.32
CA ARG A 350 -27.04 -11.49 45.70
C ARG A 350 -26.69 -12.57 44.69
N ALA A 351 -27.69 -13.28 44.15
CA ALA A 351 -27.46 -14.28 43.11
C ALA A 351 -26.93 -13.63 41.84
N THR A 352 -27.49 -12.49 41.44
CA THR A 352 -27.05 -11.69 40.27
C THR A 352 -25.64 -11.13 40.47
N LEU A 353 -25.27 -10.76 41.70
CA LEU A 353 -23.95 -10.24 42.01
C LEU A 353 -22.86 -11.31 41.80
N ILE A 354 -23.17 -12.61 41.90
CA ILE A 354 -22.19 -13.68 41.74
C ILE A 354 -21.60 -13.70 40.32
N PRO A 355 -22.39 -13.83 39.22
CA PRO A 355 -21.84 -13.74 37.87
C PRO A 355 -21.29 -12.35 37.55
N THR A 356 -21.87 -11.29 38.12
CA THR A 356 -21.39 -9.92 37.93
C THR A 356 -19.97 -9.71 38.46
N ILE A 357 -19.59 -10.36 39.57
CA ILE A 357 -18.22 -10.31 40.09
C ILE A 357 -17.22 -10.99 39.15
N ALA A 358 -17.64 -11.93 38.30
CA ALA A 358 -16.75 -12.56 37.31
C ALA A 358 -16.27 -11.54 36.25
N VAL A 359 -17.13 -10.60 35.86
CA VAL A 359 -16.85 -9.58 34.83
C VAL A 359 -15.56 -8.79 35.12
N PRO A 360 -15.41 -8.05 36.24
CA PRO A 360 -14.20 -7.28 36.50
C PRO A 360 -12.96 -8.17 36.67
N VAL A 361 -13.10 -9.39 37.21
CA VAL A 361 -11.96 -10.31 37.38
C VAL A 361 -11.43 -10.77 36.03
N VAL A 362 -12.32 -11.18 35.12
CA VAL A 362 -11.95 -11.68 33.78
C VAL A 362 -11.44 -10.54 32.90
N LEU A 363 -12.14 -9.39 32.85
CA LEU A 363 -11.73 -8.26 32.02
C LEU A 363 -10.39 -7.68 32.46
N LEU A 364 -10.19 -7.43 33.77
CA LEU A 364 -8.90 -6.97 34.29
C LEU A 364 -7.81 -8.00 34.04
N GLY A 365 -8.06 -9.28 34.30
CA GLY A 365 -7.11 -10.34 33.98
C GLY A 365 -6.70 -10.35 32.51
N THR A 366 -7.67 -10.13 31.61
CA THR A 366 -7.42 -10.07 30.17
C THR A 366 -6.53 -8.88 29.80
N PHE A 367 -6.68 -7.71 30.44
CA PHE A 367 -5.72 -6.60 30.27
C PHE A 367 -4.31 -7.00 30.73
N GLY A 368 -4.18 -7.78 31.80
CA GLY A 368 -2.90 -8.34 32.23
C GLY A 368 -2.27 -9.24 31.16
N VAL A 369 -3.08 -10.07 30.51
CA VAL A 369 -2.61 -10.92 29.39
C VAL A 369 -2.21 -10.08 28.19
N LEU A 370 -2.99 -9.06 27.81
CA LEU A 370 -2.62 -8.15 26.72
C LEU A 370 -1.25 -7.51 26.97
N ALA A 371 -0.98 -7.05 28.20
CA ALA A 371 0.32 -6.51 28.56
C ALA A 371 1.44 -7.55 28.48
N ALA A 372 1.20 -8.77 28.97
CA ALA A 372 2.18 -9.85 28.94
C ALA A 372 2.60 -10.24 27.51
N PHE A 373 1.68 -10.15 26.54
CA PHE A 373 1.95 -10.45 25.14
C PHE A 373 2.27 -9.21 24.28
N GLY A 374 2.43 -8.03 24.88
CA GLY A 374 2.82 -6.81 24.17
C GLY A 374 1.73 -6.21 23.26
N PHE A 375 0.46 -6.48 23.55
CA PHE A 375 -0.68 -5.85 22.88
C PHE A 375 -0.97 -4.47 23.47
N SER A 376 -1.93 -3.74 22.89
CA SER A 376 -2.33 -2.40 23.31
C SER A 376 -3.83 -2.31 23.55
N ILE A 377 -4.24 -1.28 24.28
CA ILE A 377 -5.65 -0.87 24.36
C ILE A 377 -5.99 -0.18 23.05
N ASN A 378 -6.87 -0.78 22.24
CA ASN A 378 -7.30 -0.24 20.97
C ASN A 378 -8.75 -0.61 20.66
N THR A 379 -9.33 -0.04 19.60
CA THR A 379 -10.74 -0.26 19.23
C THR A 379 -11.06 -1.76 19.13
N LEU A 380 -10.17 -2.55 18.54
CA LEU A 380 -10.37 -3.98 18.32
C LEU A 380 -10.25 -4.81 19.60
N THR A 381 -9.23 -4.54 20.43
CA THR A 381 -9.10 -5.24 21.73
C THR A 381 -10.27 -4.86 22.65
N MET A 382 -10.74 -3.62 22.61
CA MET A 382 -11.90 -3.18 23.37
C MET A 382 -13.23 -3.75 22.84
N PHE A 383 -13.42 -3.89 21.52
CA PHE A 383 -14.55 -4.65 20.98
C PHE A 383 -14.52 -6.12 21.41
N GLY A 384 -13.35 -6.74 21.41
CA GLY A 384 -13.16 -8.08 21.98
C GLY A 384 -13.60 -8.15 23.44
N MET A 385 -13.26 -7.14 24.25
CA MET A 385 -13.69 -7.06 25.66
C MET A 385 -15.22 -6.92 25.78
N VAL A 386 -15.85 -6.08 24.95
CA VAL A 386 -17.31 -5.91 24.94
C VAL A 386 -18.02 -7.20 24.55
N LEU A 387 -17.59 -7.86 23.47
CA LEU A 387 -18.12 -9.15 23.02
C LEU A 387 -17.94 -10.23 24.09
N ALA A 388 -16.82 -10.21 24.82
CA ALA A 388 -16.53 -11.17 25.87
C ALA A 388 -17.48 -11.04 27.07
N ILE A 389 -18.13 -9.88 27.33
CA ILE A 389 -19.04 -9.72 28.48
C ILE A 389 -20.15 -10.77 28.46
N GLY A 390 -20.78 -10.99 27.30
CA GLY A 390 -21.85 -12.00 27.17
C GLY A 390 -21.30 -13.42 27.41
N LEU A 391 -20.15 -13.72 26.82
CA LEU A 391 -19.55 -15.06 26.89
C LEU A 391 -18.99 -15.41 28.28
N LEU A 392 -18.41 -14.44 28.99
CA LEU A 392 -17.77 -14.69 30.28
C LEU A 392 -18.77 -14.87 31.41
N VAL A 393 -19.98 -14.30 31.30
CA VAL A 393 -21.01 -14.50 32.33
C VAL A 393 -21.69 -15.85 32.19
N ASP A 394 -21.70 -16.45 30.99
CA ASP A 394 -22.37 -17.72 30.72
C ASP A 394 -21.86 -18.83 31.64
N ASP A 395 -20.55 -19.00 31.78
CA ASP A 395 -19.97 -20.02 32.66
C ASP A 395 -20.40 -19.82 34.12
N ALA A 396 -20.45 -18.56 34.58
CA ALA A 396 -20.84 -18.24 35.94
C ALA A 396 -22.36 -18.38 36.16
N ILE A 397 -23.18 -18.08 35.15
CA ILE A 397 -24.63 -18.28 35.18
C ILE A 397 -24.94 -19.77 35.26
N VAL A 398 -24.32 -20.61 34.42
CA VAL A 398 -24.50 -22.07 34.43
C VAL A 398 -24.20 -22.65 35.82
N VAL A 399 -23.18 -22.13 36.50
CA VAL A 399 -22.86 -22.50 37.88
C VAL A 399 -23.98 -22.09 38.85
N VAL A 400 -24.39 -20.82 38.83
CA VAL A 400 -25.39 -20.29 39.78
C VAL A 400 -26.74 -20.97 39.57
N GLU A 401 -27.19 -21.08 38.32
CA GLU A 401 -28.48 -21.69 37.96
C GLU A 401 -28.52 -23.18 38.33
N ASN A 402 -27.46 -23.94 38.04
CA ASN A 402 -27.45 -25.35 38.42
C ASN A 402 -27.41 -25.53 39.95
N VAL A 403 -26.76 -24.63 40.68
CA VAL A 403 -26.79 -24.64 42.15
C VAL A 403 -28.19 -24.33 42.68
N GLU A 404 -28.88 -23.30 42.17
CA GLU A 404 -30.26 -23.00 42.55
C GLU A 404 -31.21 -24.16 42.23
N ARG A 405 -31.04 -24.78 41.06
CA ARG A 405 -31.80 -25.98 40.64
C ARG A 405 -31.63 -27.14 41.61
N VAL A 406 -30.38 -27.50 41.95
CA VAL A 406 -30.08 -28.59 42.89
C VAL A 406 -30.59 -28.27 44.31
N MET A 407 -30.54 -27.01 44.73
CA MET A 407 -31.12 -26.57 46.01
C MET A 407 -32.64 -26.72 46.02
N ALA A 408 -33.32 -26.30 44.96
CA ALA A 408 -34.78 -26.38 44.86
C ALA A 408 -35.28 -27.83 44.72
N GLU A 409 -34.61 -28.67 43.93
CA GLU A 409 -35.02 -30.08 43.70
C GLU A 409 -34.79 -30.96 44.94
N GLU A 410 -33.67 -30.76 45.65
CA GLU A 410 -33.23 -31.68 46.71
C GLU A 410 -33.30 -31.10 48.13
N GLY A 411 -33.43 -29.78 48.28
CA GLY A 411 -33.44 -29.11 49.60
C GLY A 411 -32.07 -29.06 50.28
N LEU A 412 -30.98 -29.12 49.51
CA LEU A 412 -29.61 -29.13 50.03
C LEU A 412 -29.16 -27.73 50.49
N SER A 413 -28.21 -27.69 51.43
CA SER A 413 -27.55 -26.42 51.78
C SER A 413 -26.79 -25.84 50.59
N PRO A 414 -26.62 -24.49 50.48
CA PRO A 414 -25.89 -23.87 49.38
C PRO A 414 -24.50 -24.46 49.12
N ARG A 415 -23.79 -24.85 50.20
CA ARG A 415 -22.46 -25.45 50.13
C ARG A 415 -22.47 -26.86 49.53
N GLU A 416 -23.43 -27.69 49.94
CA GLU A 416 -23.57 -29.07 49.44
C GLU A 416 -24.06 -29.08 48.00
N ALA A 417 -25.04 -28.23 47.68
CA ALA A 417 -25.52 -28.03 46.32
C ALA A 417 -24.42 -27.54 45.39
N ALA A 418 -23.56 -26.60 45.82
CA ALA A 418 -22.39 -26.16 45.06
C ALA A 418 -21.42 -27.31 44.76
N ARG A 419 -21.07 -28.13 45.76
CA ARG A 419 -20.19 -29.31 45.55
C ARG A 419 -20.81 -30.31 44.56
N LYS A 420 -22.10 -30.61 44.70
CA LYS A 420 -22.79 -31.56 43.83
C LYS A 420 -22.90 -31.02 42.40
N SER A 421 -23.22 -29.74 42.26
CA SER A 421 -23.33 -29.05 40.98
C SER A 421 -22.01 -29.06 40.21
N MET A 422 -20.88 -28.80 40.87
CA MET A 422 -19.56 -28.85 40.21
C MET A 422 -19.26 -30.24 39.63
N GLY A 423 -19.64 -31.31 40.34
CA GLY A 423 -19.49 -32.66 39.81
C GLY A 423 -20.31 -32.95 38.55
N GLN A 424 -21.41 -32.20 38.33
CA GLN A 424 -22.29 -32.36 37.16
C GLN A 424 -21.85 -31.51 35.97
N ILE A 425 -21.46 -30.26 36.19
CA ILE A 425 -21.28 -29.27 35.10
C ILE A 425 -19.82 -29.00 34.73
N GLN A 426 -18.84 -29.45 35.52
CA GLN A 426 -17.43 -29.16 35.27
C GLN A 426 -16.97 -29.57 33.85
N GLY A 427 -17.43 -30.73 33.35
CA GLY A 427 -17.11 -31.18 32.00
C GLY A 427 -17.70 -30.28 30.90
N ALA A 428 -18.92 -29.77 31.12
CA ALA A 428 -19.59 -28.87 30.18
C ALA A 428 -18.89 -27.50 30.12
N LEU A 429 -18.53 -26.93 31.27
CA LEU A 429 -17.81 -25.65 31.36
C LEU A 429 -16.50 -25.69 30.57
N VAL A 430 -15.68 -26.72 30.79
CA VAL A 430 -14.41 -26.88 30.05
C VAL A 430 -14.66 -27.15 28.57
N GLY A 431 -15.67 -27.97 28.24
CA GLY A 431 -16.02 -28.29 26.86
C GLY A 431 -16.44 -27.07 26.04
N ILE A 432 -17.33 -26.23 26.59
CA ILE A 432 -17.81 -25.00 25.93
C ILE A 432 -16.65 -24.01 25.75
N ALA A 433 -15.87 -23.76 26.81
CA ALA A 433 -14.73 -22.85 26.74
C ALA A 433 -13.70 -23.29 25.69
N MET A 434 -13.45 -24.60 25.57
CA MET A 434 -12.53 -25.16 24.58
C MET A 434 -13.06 -25.02 23.15
N VAL A 435 -14.35 -25.33 22.90
CA VAL A 435 -14.96 -25.20 21.57
C VAL A 435 -15.00 -23.75 21.12
N LEU A 436 -15.38 -22.83 22.01
CA LEU A 436 -15.39 -21.39 21.70
C LEU A 436 -13.97 -20.90 21.41
N SER A 437 -12.98 -21.29 22.22
CA SER A 437 -11.58 -20.92 21.98
C SER A 437 -11.04 -21.48 20.65
N ALA A 438 -11.44 -22.70 20.28
CA ALA A 438 -11.01 -23.35 19.04
C ALA A 438 -11.46 -22.60 17.77
N VAL A 439 -12.57 -21.85 17.82
CA VAL A 439 -13.04 -21.02 16.70
C VAL A 439 -12.14 -19.79 16.51
N PHE A 440 -11.64 -19.20 17.59
CA PHE A 440 -10.86 -17.96 17.56
C PHE A 440 -9.35 -18.18 17.44
N LEU A 441 -8.82 -19.39 17.64
CA LEU A 441 -7.38 -19.65 17.52
C LEU A 441 -6.85 -19.60 16.07
N PRO A 442 -7.50 -20.22 15.06
CA PRO A 442 -7.00 -20.21 13.69
C PRO A 442 -6.84 -18.81 13.11
N MET A 443 -7.73 -17.87 13.48
CA MET A 443 -7.67 -16.50 12.96
C MET A 443 -6.41 -15.72 13.42
N ALA A 444 -5.74 -16.13 14.50
CA ALA A 444 -4.50 -15.48 14.96
C ALA A 444 -3.30 -15.71 14.00
N PHE A 445 -3.34 -16.79 13.22
CA PHE A 445 -2.22 -17.23 12.38
C PHE A 445 -2.28 -16.70 10.95
N PHE A 446 -3.28 -15.88 10.60
CA PHE A 446 -3.33 -15.23 9.30
C PHE A 446 -2.19 -14.20 9.16
N GLY A 447 -1.65 -14.09 7.94
CA GLY A 447 -0.68 -13.08 7.54
C GLY A 447 -1.33 -11.75 7.12
N GLY A 448 -0.49 -10.77 6.76
CA GLY A 448 -0.93 -9.47 6.26
C GLY A 448 -1.64 -8.60 7.31
N SER A 449 -2.29 -7.53 6.84
CA SER A 449 -3.03 -6.58 7.68
C SER A 449 -4.22 -7.22 8.38
N THR A 450 -4.96 -8.11 7.69
CA THR A 450 -6.09 -8.86 8.25
C THR A 450 -5.67 -9.69 9.46
N GLY A 451 -4.51 -10.37 9.37
CA GLY A 451 -3.96 -11.13 10.48
C GLY A 451 -3.68 -10.31 11.73
N VAL A 452 -3.21 -9.06 11.58
CA VAL A 452 -2.96 -8.15 12.71
C VAL A 452 -4.27 -7.81 13.43
N ILE A 453 -5.34 -7.53 12.68
CA ILE A 453 -6.68 -7.24 13.20
C ILE A 453 -7.24 -8.47 13.93
N TYR A 454 -7.19 -9.64 13.30
CA TYR A 454 -7.70 -10.88 13.86
C TYR A 454 -6.98 -11.31 15.14
N ARG A 455 -5.67 -11.11 15.23
CA ARG A 455 -4.92 -11.36 16.46
C ARG A 455 -5.45 -10.58 17.66
N GLN A 456 -5.95 -9.35 17.47
CA GLN A 456 -6.52 -8.55 18.56
C GLN A 456 -7.77 -9.21 19.16
N PHE A 457 -8.69 -9.69 18.30
CA PHE A 457 -9.89 -10.39 18.75
C PHE A 457 -9.56 -11.75 19.37
N SER A 458 -8.70 -12.51 18.70
CA SER A 458 -8.31 -13.85 19.14
C SER A 458 -7.71 -13.84 20.54
N ILE A 459 -6.68 -13.02 20.77
CA ILE A 459 -6.01 -12.99 22.07
C ILE A 459 -6.95 -12.52 23.18
N THR A 460 -7.77 -11.50 22.93
CA THR A 460 -8.70 -10.97 23.93
C THR A 460 -9.77 -12.00 24.29
N ILE A 461 -10.45 -12.58 23.29
CA ILE A 461 -11.59 -13.48 23.52
C ILE A 461 -11.11 -14.81 24.11
N VAL A 462 -10.05 -15.43 23.57
CA VAL A 462 -9.53 -16.70 24.10
C VAL A 462 -9.03 -16.52 25.54
N SER A 463 -8.36 -15.42 25.85
CA SER A 463 -7.91 -15.11 27.22
C SER A 463 -9.09 -14.90 28.16
N ALA A 464 -10.12 -14.17 27.71
CA ALA A 464 -11.34 -13.97 28.48
C ALA A 464 -12.07 -15.29 28.75
N MET A 465 -12.19 -16.18 27.76
CA MET A 465 -12.80 -17.51 27.92
C MET A 465 -12.00 -18.40 28.89
N ALA A 466 -10.68 -18.41 28.76
CA ALA A 466 -9.83 -19.17 29.67
C ALA A 466 -9.91 -18.64 31.12
N LEU A 467 -9.92 -17.33 31.31
CA LEU A 467 -10.11 -16.73 32.63
C LEU A 467 -11.52 -16.94 33.17
N SER A 468 -12.54 -16.89 32.31
CA SER A 468 -13.94 -17.17 32.65
C SER A 468 -14.09 -18.55 33.27
N VAL A 469 -13.58 -19.59 32.60
CA VAL A 469 -13.69 -20.96 33.12
C VAL A 469 -12.90 -21.12 34.43
N ILE A 470 -11.73 -20.49 34.56
CA ILE A 470 -10.95 -20.52 35.82
C ILE A 470 -11.74 -19.86 36.95
N VAL A 471 -12.38 -18.71 36.70
CA VAL A 471 -13.21 -18.01 37.68
C VAL A 471 -14.44 -18.86 38.03
N ALA A 472 -15.09 -19.49 37.05
CA ALA A 472 -16.23 -20.38 37.24
C ALA A 472 -15.91 -21.66 38.02
N LEU A 473 -14.67 -22.15 37.96
CA LEU A 473 -14.23 -23.32 38.72
C LEU A 473 -13.73 -22.99 40.14
N ILE A 474 -13.26 -21.76 40.37
CA ILE A 474 -12.63 -21.37 41.64
C ILE A 474 -13.51 -20.43 42.46
N LEU A 475 -13.87 -19.27 41.89
CA LEU A 475 -14.50 -18.18 42.61
C LEU A 475 -16.02 -18.38 42.68
N THR A 476 -16.66 -18.65 41.55
CA THR A 476 -18.12 -18.74 41.44
C THR A 476 -18.74 -19.78 42.38
N PRO A 477 -18.20 -21.01 42.54
CA PRO A 477 -18.77 -22.01 43.44
C PRO A 477 -18.60 -21.62 44.92
N ALA A 478 -17.49 -20.95 45.26
CA ALA A 478 -17.27 -20.41 46.60
C ALA A 478 -18.22 -19.26 46.93
N LEU A 479 -18.49 -18.37 45.96
CA LEU A 479 -19.49 -17.32 46.10
C LEU A 479 -20.91 -17.89 46.22
N CYS A 480 -21.26 -18.93 45.45
CA CYS A 480 -22.53 -19.64 45.58
C CYS A 480 -22.71 -20.20 47.00
N ALA A 481 -21.70 -20.90 47.52
CA ALA A 481 -21.75 -21.50 48.85
C ALA A 481 -21.86 -20.48 50.00
N THR A 482 -21.50 -19.21 49.78
CA THR A 482 -21.44 -18.17 50.83
C THR A 482 -22.50 -17.09 50.69
N MET A 483 -22.95 -16.78 49.48
CA MET A 483 -23.86 -15.66 49.18
C MET A 483 -25.29 -16.10 48.87
N LEU A 484 -25.50 -17.31 48.33
CA LEU A 484 -26.84 -17.83 48.06
C LEU A 484 -27.57 -18.16 49.36
N LYS A 485 -28.87 -17.91 49.38
CA LYS A 485 -29.75 -18.28 50.49
C LYS A 485 -30.35 -19.66 50.23
N PRO A 486 -30.58 -20.48 51.25
CA PRO A 486 -31.29 -21.76 51.10
C PRO A 486 -32.63 -21.56 50.38
N ILE A 487 -32.94 -22.47 49.46
CA ILE A 487 -34.24 -22.56 48.76
C ILE A 487 -34.93 -23.81 49.31
N GLU A 488 -36.22 -23.69 49.64
CA GLU A 488 -36.99 -24.83 50.14
C GLU A 488 -37.22 -25.86 49.03
N LYS A 489 -37.28 -27.14 49.43
CA LYS A 489 -37.48 -28.23 48.47
C LYS A 489 -38.85 -28.11 47.79
N GLY A 490 -38.86 -28.09 46.46
CA GLY A 490 -40.06 -27.92 45.64
C GLY A 490 -40.43 -26.45 45.37
N ASP A 491 -39.63 -25.47 45.82
CA ASP A 491 -39.83 -24.07 45.47
C ASP A 491 -39.26 -23.78 44.07
N HIS A 492 -40.14 -23.80 43.07
CA HIS A 492 -39.85 -23.38 41.70
C HIS A 492 -40.13 -21.88 41.46
N GLY A 493 -40.24 -21.08 42.51
CA GLY A 493 -40.48 -19.64 42.41
C GLY A 493 -41.92 -19.25 42.06
N GLU A 494 -42.86 -20.20 42.10
CA GLU A 494 -44.28 -20.01 41.78
C GLU A 494 -45.03 -19.20 42.85
N HIS A 495 -44.49 -19.13 44.07
CA HIS A 495 -45.11 -18.42 45.21
C HIS A 495 -44.71 -16.94 45.35
N LYS A 496 -43.79 -16.42 44.53
CA LYS A 496 -43.41 -15.00 44.57
C LYS A 496 -44.53 -14.13 43.99
N GLY A 497 -44.99 -13.11 44.73
CA GLY A 497 -45.98 -12.13 44.26
C GLY A 497 -45.36 -10.99 43.44
N GLY A 498 -46.18 -10.26 42.66
CA GLY A 498 -45.76 -9.08 41.89
C GLY A 498 -45.24 -9.36 40.46
N PHE A 499 -44.40 -8.46 39.93
CA PHE A 499 -43.85 -8.54 38.56
C PHE A 499 -43.12 -9.87 38.28
N PHE A 500 -42.24 -10.29 39.18
CA PHE A 500 -41.45 -11.52 39.03
C PHE A 500 -42.29 -12.80 39.07
N GLY A 501 -43.38 -12.81 39.84
CA GLY A 501 -44.32 -13.93 39.87
C GLY A 501 -45.11 -14.11 38.57
N TRP A 502 -45.38 -13.01 37.86
CA TRP A 502 -45.91 -13.08 36.50
C TRP A 502 -44.85 -13.63 35.52
N PHE A 503 -43.62 -13.13 35.59
CA PHE A 503 -42.53 -13.56 34.71
C PHE A 503 -42.26 -15.07 34.86
N ASN A 504 -42.16 -15.59 36.09
CA ASN A 504 -41.93 -17.02 36.34
C ASN A 504 -43.02 -17.90 35.75
N ARG A 505 -44.30 -17.55 35.95
CA ARG A 505 -45.43 -18.32 35.40
C ARG A 505 -45.48 -18.26 33.87
N MET A 506 -45.18 -17.08 33.29
CA MET A 506 -45.10 -16.92 31.85
C MET A 506 -43.96 -17.74 31.25
N PHE A 507 -42.77 -17.69 31.86
CA PHE A 507 -41.61 -18.46 31.45
C PHE A 507 -41.86 -19.97 31.57
N LEU A 508 -42.45 -20.44 32.69
CA LEU A 508 -42.82 -21.84 32.89
C LEU A 508 -43.86 -22.33 31.88
N SER A 509 -44.87 -21.51 31.59
CA SER A 509 -45.84 -21.83 30.53
C SER A 509 -45.17 -21.91 29.16
N THR A 510 -44.21 -21.03 28.90
CA THR A 510 -43.42 -20.99 27.67
C THR A 510 -42.51 -22.20 27.54
N THR A 511 -41.84 -22.66 28.62
CA THR A 511 -41.02 -23.88 28.60
C THR A 511 -41.86 -25.13 28.33
N HIS A 512 -43.06 -25.26 28.92
CA HIS A 512 -44.00 -26.33 28.54
C HIS A 512 -44.50 -26.22 27.09
N GLY A 513 -44.61 -25.00 26.55
CA GLY A 513 -44.90 -24.76 25.13
C GLY A 513 -43.74 -25.22 24.23
N TYR A 514 -42.51 -24.83 24.59
CA TYR A 514 -41.29 -25.20 23.91
C TYR A 514 -41.07 -26.72 23.90
N GLU A 515 -41.23 -27.39 25.05
CA GLU A 515 -41.09 -28.84 25.17
C GLU A 515 -42.08 -29.58 24.26
N ARG A 516 -43.35 -29.16 24.24
CA ARG A 516 -44.36 -29.72 23.32
C ARG A 516 -44.00 -29.45 21.86
N GLY A 517 -43.45 -28.27 21.55
CA GLY A 517 -42.96 -27.91 20.23
C GLY A 517 -41.81 -28.82 19.76
N VAL A 518 -40.78 -28.99 20.60
CA VAL A 518 -39.65 -29.89 20.33
C VAL A 518 -40.14 -31.34 20.16
N ALA A 519 -41.05 -31.81 21.01
CA ALA A 519 -41.64 -33.14 20.86
C ALA A 519 -42.39 -33.31 19.52
N SER A 520 -43.07 -32.25 19.05
CA SER A 520 -43.71 -32.25 17.73
C SER A 520 -42.69 -32.29 16.58
N ILE A 521 -41.60 -31.51 16.69
CA ILE A 521 -40.49 -31.49 15.72
C ILE A 521 -39.84 -32.88 15.62
N LEU A 522 -39.59 -33.52 16.76
CA LEU A 522 -38.99 -34.85 16.82
C LEU A 522 -39.90 -35.94 16.22
N LYS A 523 -41.23 -35.75 16.28
CA LYS A 523 -42.22 -36.63 15.61
C LYS A 523 -42.27 -36.41 14.10
N HIS A 524 -42.09 -35.17 13.62
CA HIS A 524 -42.21 -34.80 12.20
C HIS A 524 -40.87 -34.32 11.62
N ARG A 525 -39.82 -35.14 11.66
CA ARG A 525 -38.44 -34.70 11.33
C ARG A 525 -38.26 -34.19 9.89
N ALA A 526 -38.87 -34.87 8.92
CA ALA A 526 -38.67 -34.61 7.50
C ALA A 526 -38.97 -33.15 7.05
N PRO A 527 -40.14 -32.55 7.36
CA PRO A 527 -40.41 -31.16 6.98
C PRO A 527 -39.44 -30.16 7.62
N TYR A 528 -39.02 -30.37 8.87
CA TYR A 528 -38.06 -29.46 9.51
C TYR A 528 -36.65 -29.56 8.91
N LEU A 529 -36.23 -30.75 8.46
CA LEU A 529 -34.98 -30.90 7.71
C LEU A 529 -35.04 -30.20 6.34
N LEU A 530 -36.20 -30.23 5.66
CA LEU A 530 -36.39 -29.47 4.42
C LEU A 530 -36.32 -27.96 4.66
N ILE A 531 -36.96 -27.47 5.72
CA ILE A 531 -36.86 -26.05 6.11
C ILE A 531 -35.41 -25.67 6.42
N TYR A 532 -34.65 -26.54 7.11
CA TYR A 532 -33.23 -26.30 7.36
C TYR A 532 -32.43 -26.16 6.05
N VAL A 533 -32.69 -26.99 5.05
CA VAL A 533 -32.07 -26.85 3.71
C VAL A 533 -32.45 -25.52 3.06
N VAL A 534 -33.70 -25.07 3.20
CA VAL A 534 -34.13 -23.75 2.72
C VAL A 534 -33.39 -22.62 3.44
N ILE A 535 -33.16 -22.72 4.75
CA ILE A 535 -32.37 -21.75 5.52
C ILE A 535 -30.92 -21.73 5.03
N VAL A 536 -30.29 -22.89 4.80
CA VAL A 536 -28.92 -22.98 4.29
C VAL A 536 -28.82 -22.38 2.88
N ALA A 537 -29.77 -22.68 2.00
CA ALA A 537 -29.84 -22.08 0.67
C ALA A 537 -30.04 -20.56 0.73
N GLY A 538 -30.94 -20.09 1.62
CA GLY A 538 -31.16 -18.67 1.89
C GLY A 538 -29.91 -17.98 2.45
N MET A 539 -29.15 -18.64 3.33
CA MET A 539 -27.89 -18.16 3.87
C MET A 539 -26.84 -17.98 2.76
N ILE A 540 -26.68 -18.96 1.87
CA ILE A 540 -25.76 -18.87 0.73
C ILE A 540 -26.18 -17.71 -0.20
N TRP A 541 -27.47 -17.62 -0.51
CA TRP A 541 -28.02 -16.54 -1.32
C TRP A 541 -27.80 -15.17 -0.70
N MET A 542 -28.06 -15.02 0.61
CA MET A 542 -27.81 -13.78 1.34
C MET A 542 -26.31 -13.44 1.37
N PHE A 543 -25.44 -14.41 1.60
CA PHE A 543 -23.98 -14.20 1.63
C PHE A 543 -23.47 -13.62 0.31
N THR A 544 -24.01 -14.06 -0.84
CA THR A 544 -23.66 -13.49 -2.15
C THR A 544 -24.16 -12.08 -2.38
N ARG A 545 -25.09 -11.57 -1.55
CA ARG A 545 -25.65 -10.22 -1.65
C ARG A 545 -25.00 -9.22 -0.69
N ILE A 546 -24.18 -9.66 0.26
CA ILE A 546 -23.51 -8.77 1.20
C ILE A 546 -22.31 -8.11 0.50
N PRO A 547 -22.24 -6.77 0.40
CA PRO A 547 -21.07 -6.10 -0.17
C PRO A 547 -19.86 -6.31 0.74
N THR A 548 -18.71 -6.62 0.15
CA THR A 548 -17.46 -6.79 0.89
C THR A 548 -16.78 -5.45 1.15
N ALA A 549 -16.39 -5.20 2.40
CA ALA A 549 -15.54 -4.08 2.78
C ALA A 549 -14.49 -4.56 3.79
N PHE A 550 -13.30 -3.95 3.80
CA PHE A 550 -12.23 -4.33 4.73
C PHE A 550 -12.41 -3.71 6.11
N LEU A 551 -12.60 -2.38 6.15
CA LEU A 551 -12.96 -1.61 7.33
C LEU A 551 -14.08 -0.63 6.93
N PRO A 552 -15.01 -0.29 7.84
CA PRO A 552 -16.01 0.72 7.58
C PRO A 552 -15.38 2.11 7.52
N ASP A 553 -16.01 3.02 6.76
CA ASP A 553 -15.64 4.43 6.78
C ASP A 553 -16.03 5.05 8.14
N GLU A 554 -15.16 5.90 8.70
CA GLU A 554 -15.36 6.57 9.99
C GLU A 554 -15.27 8.09 9.85
N ASP A 555 -16.17 8.83 10.53
CA ASP A 555 -16.03 10.28 10.68
C ASP A 555 -14.94 10.60 11.71
N GLN A 556 -13.75 10.90 11.22
CA GLN A 556 -12.60 11.26 12.05
C GLN A 556 -12.55 12.77 12.34
N GLY A 557 -13.61 13.54 12.06
CA GLY A 557 -13.63 14.98 12.29
C GLY A 557 -12.58 15.79 11.51
N VAL A 558 -11.99 15.20 10.48
CA VAL A 558 -11.01 15.83 9.59
C VAL A 558 -11.38 15.58 8.14
N LEU A 559 -11.08 16.55 7.28
CA LEU A 559 -11.26 16.47 5.83
C LEU A 559 -10.03 17.05 5.13
N PHE A 560 -9.70 16.47 3.97
CA PHE A 560 -8.69 17.02 3.06
C PHE A 560 -9.36 17.55 1.80
N ALA A 561 -8.90 18.70 1.31
CA ALA A 561 -9.19 19.15 -0.04
C ALA A 561 -7.88 19.27 -0.82
N GLN A 562 -7.82 18.62 -1.98
CA GLN A 562 -6.67 18.69 -2.88
C GLN A 562 -7.04 19.53 -4.11
N VAL A 563 -6.22 20.53 -4.40
CA VAL A 563 -6.36 21.41 -5.56
C VAL A 563 -5.25 21.07 -6.55
N GLN A 564 -5.63 20.83 -7.80
CA GLN A 564 -4.69 20.67 -8.91
C GLN A 564 -5.17 21.54 -10.07
N THR A 565 -4.46 22.63 -10.34
CA THR A 565 -4.72 23.45 -11.52
C THR A 565 -4.07 22.82 -12.77
N PRO A 566 -4.47 23.21 -13.99
CA PRO A 566 -3.88 22.67 -15.21
C PRO A 566 -2.35 22.83 -15.23
N PRO A 567 -1.59 21.86 -15.78
CA PRO A 567 -0.13 21.95 -15.88
C PRO A 567 0.32 23.28 -16.51
N GLY A 568 1.38 23.88 -15.97
CA GLY A 568 1.88 25.19 -16.39
C GLY A 568 1.15 26.39 -15.76
N SER A 569 0.15 26.17 -14.91
CA SER A 569 -0.48 27.23 -14.12
C SER A 569 0.49 27.76 -13.05
N SER A 570 0.59 29.09 -12.93
CA SER A 570 1.36 29.73 -11.86
C SER A 570 0.74 29.49 -10.48
N ALA A 571 1.55 29.61 -9.44
CA ALA A 571 1.10 29.50 -8.05
C ALA A 571 0.01 30.52 -7.70
N GLU A 572 0.00 31.69 -8.35
CA GLU A 572 -1.02 32.72 -8.18
C GLU A 572 -2.41 32.22 -8.59
N ARG A 573 -2.51 31.53 -9.74
CA ARG A 573 -3.77 30.93 -10.19
C ARG A 573 -4.24 29.84 -9.23
N THR A 574 -3.32 29.02 -8.76
CA THR A 574 -3.61 27.99 -7.76
C THR A 574 -4.10 28.62 -6.45
N GLN A 575 -3.48 29.71 -6.01
CA GLN A 575 -3.88 30.42 -4.79
C GLN A 575 -5.32 30.93 -4.86
N VAL A 576 -5.77 31.47 -6.00
CA VAL A 576 -7.17 31.93 -6.17
C VAL A 576 -8.18 30.79 -5.98
N VAL A 577 -7.89 29.60 -6.51
CA VAL A 577 -8.77 28.43 -6.35
C VAL A 577 -8.77 27.95 -4.90
N VAL A 578 -7.60 27.91 -4.27
CA VAL A 578 -7.44 27.55 -2.85
C VAL A 578 -8.21 28.51 -1.95
N ASP A 579 -8.14 29.82 -2.20
CA ASP A 579 -8.84 30.83 -1.42
C ASP A 579 -10.36 30.74 -1.61
N SER A 580 -10.84 30.56 -2.84
CA SER A 580 -12.27 30.39 -3.13
C SER A 580 -12.88 29.19 -2.40
N MET A 581 -12.16 28.07 -2.38
CA MET A 581 -12.58 26.85 -1.66
C MET A 581 -12.58 27.09 -0.14
N ARG A 582 -11.53 27.75 0.39
CA ARG A 582 -11.42 28.06 1.81
C ARG A 582 -12.57 28.95 2.29
N GLU A 583 -12.85 30.05 1.57
CA GLU A 583 -13.93 30.98 1.91
C GLU A 583 -15.29 30.27 1.91
N TYR A 584 -15.56 29.45 0.89
CA TYR A 584 -16.78 28.65 0.86
C TYR A 584 -16.93 27.76 2.11
N LEU A 585 -15.89 27.02 2.48
CA LEU A 585 -15.93 26.13 3.63
C LEU A 585 -16.06 26.88 4.96
N LEU A 586 -15.32 27.98 5.14
CA LEU A 586 -15.35 28.76 6.37
C LEU A 586 -16.65 29.55 6.55
N GLU A 587 -17.27 30.02 5.47
CA GLU A 587 -18.48 30.83 5.56
C GLU A 587 -19.75 29.99 5.42
N LYS A 588 -19.85 29.17 4.37
CA LYS A 588 -21.08 28.44 4.02
C LYS A 588 -21.26 27.15 4.80
N GLU A 589 -20.17 26.51 5.21
CA GLU A 589 -20.19 25.27 6.02
C GLU A 589 -19.70 25.50 7.46
N SER A 590 -19.78 26.74 7.95
CA SER A 590 -19.37 27.16 9.31
C SER A 590 -20.10 26.42 10.44
N SER A 591 -21.23 25.78 10.17
CA SER A 591 -21.92 24.91 11.11
C SER A 591 -21.08 23.71 11.51
N SER A 592 -20.32 23.15 10.55
CA SER A 592 -19.57 21.90 10.72
C SER A 592 -18.06 22.10 10.66
N VAL A 593 -17.58 23.05 9.85
CA VAL A 593 -16.15 23.38 9.74
C VAL A 593 -15.72 24.25 10.91
N SER A 594 -14.62 23.87 11.55
CA SER A 594 -13.98 24.59 12.66
C SER A 594 -12.83 25.48 12.17
N SER A 595 -11.97 24.93 11.30
CA SER A 595 -10.87 25.69 10.70
C SER A 595 -10.40 25.09 9.38
N VAL A 596 -9.73 25.92 8.56
CA VAL A 596 -9.15 25.52 7.28
C VAL A 596 -7.74 26.07 7.17
N PHE A 597 -6.77 25.17 7.05
CA PHE A 597 -5.35 25.50 6.82
C PHE A 597 -4.96 25.11 5.41
N THR A 598 -4.65 26.10 4.59
CA THR A 598 -4.36 25.93 3.18
C THR A 598 -2.87 26.04 2.90
N VAL A 599 -2.35 25.18 2.03
CA VAL A 599 -0.97 25.15 1.57
C VAL A 599 -0.96 25.18 0.04
N THR A 600 -0.18 26.09 -0.54
CA THR A 600 0.05 26.18 -2.00
C THR A 600 1.47 25.70 -2.28
N GLY A 601 1.67 25.02 -3.41
CA GLY A 601 2.95 24.40 -3.78
C GLY A 601 3.09 22.93 -3.41
N PHE A 602 2.11 22.38 -2.69
CA PHE A 602 2.18 21.04 -2.12
C PHE A 602 0.81 20.35 -2.10
N ASN A 603 0.79 19.05 -2.43
CA ASN A 603 -0.29 18.13 -2.10
C ASN A 603 0.25 16.69 -1.96
N PHE A 604 -0.62 15.71 -1.67
CA PHE A 604 -0.20 14.31 -1.52
C PHE A 604 0.26 13.63 -2.82
N ALA A 605 -0.03 14.24 -3.98
CA ALA A 605 0.41 13.72 -5.28
C ALA A 605 1.75 14.30 -5.75
N GLY A 606 2.28 15.31 -5.06
CA GLY A 606 3.59 15.90 -5.37
C GLY A 606 3.69 17.39 -5.04
N ARG A 607 4.79 17.99 -5.49
CA ARG A 607 5.11 19.40 -5.28
C ARG A 607 5.12 20.16 -6.60
N GLY A 608 4.66 21.41 -6.58
CA GLY A 608 4.67 22.24 -7.77
C GLY A 608 3.68 23.41 -7.70
N GLN A 609 3.87 24.38 -8.60
CA GLN A 609 3.08 25.60 -8.64
C GLN A 609 1.59 25.36 -8.93
N SER A 610 1.26 24.28 -9.63
CA SER A 610 -0.13 23.90 -9.93
C SER A 610 -0.80 23.10 -8.79
N SER A 611 -0.11 22.88 -7.67
CA SER A 611 -0.56 22.02 -6.58
C SER A 611 -0.98 22.84 -5.37
N GLY A 612 -2.09 22.46 -4.74
CA GLY A 612 -2.54 23.01 -3.47
C GLY A 612 -3.25 21.96 -2.61
N MET A 613 -3.31 22.23 -1.31
CA MET A 613 -3.89 21.35 -0.30
C MET A 613 -4.57 22.18 0.78
N ALA A 614 -5.65 21.65 1.36
CA ALA A 614 -6.24 22.18 2.57
C ALA A 614 -6.49 21.08 3.59
N PHE A 615 -6.08 21.36 4.82
CA PHE A 615 -6.39 20.59 6.01
C PHE A 615 -7.58 21.24 6.69
N ILE A 616 -8.69 20.52 6.79
CA ILE A 616 -9.97 21.03 7.28
C ILE A 616 -10.31 20.29 8.56
N MET A 617 -10.35 21.01 9.68
CA MET A 617 -10.83 20.48 10.95
C MET A 617 -12.32 20.75 11.08
N LEU A 618 -13.07 19.73 11.47
CA LEU A 618 -14.50 19.84 11.75
C LEU A 618 -14.73 20.02 13.25
N LYS A 619 -15.89 20.55 13.63
CA LYS A 619 -16.33 20.65 15.03
C LYS A 619 -16.59 19.26 15.62
N PRO A 620 -16.60 19.10 16.95
CA PRO A 620 -17.04 17.86 17.59
C PRO A 620 -18.40 17.40 17.07
N TRP A 621 -18.60 16.08 16.99
CA TRP A 621 -19.82 15.50 16.41
C TRP A 621 -21.11 16.03 17.07
N GLU A 622 -21.11 16.18 18.39
CA GLU A 622 -22.23 16.68 19.18
C GLU A 622 -22.64 18.13 18.85
N GLU A 623 -21.72 18.91 18.29
CA GLU A 623 -21.95 20.32 17.91
C GLU A 623 -22.44 20.47 16.46
N ARG A 624 -22.48 19.37 15.68
CA ARG A 624 -22.91 19.40 14.28
C ARG A 624 -24.43 19.15 14.16
N PRO A 625 -25.17 19.94 13.37
CA PRO A 625 -26.61 19.76 13.26
C PRO A 625 -26.97 18.54 12.38
N GLY A 626 -27.17 17.36 13.00
CA GLY A 626 -27.73 16.16 12.36
C GLY A 626 -26.76 15.34 11.47
N GLY A 627 -27.15 14.08 11.21
CA GLY A 627 -26.32 13.08 10.48
C GLY A 627 -26.02 13.40 9.01
N GLU A 628 -26.67 14.42 8.44
CA GLU A 628 -26.41 14.96 7.11
C GLU A 628 -25.10 15.75 7.03
N ASN A 629 -24.42 15.98 8.16
CA ASN A 629 -23.16 16.72 8.27
C ASN A 629 -21.94 15.83 8.53
N SER A 630 -22.01 14.57 8.07
CA SER A 630 -20.84 13.71 7.98
C SER A 630 -19.79 14.28 7.01
N VAL A 631 -18.54 13.86 7.19
CA VAL A 631 -17.43 14.24 6.27
C VAL A 631 -17.81 14.01 4.80
N PHE A 632 -18.42 12.88 4.50
CA PHE A 632 -18.78 12.48 3.14
C PHE A 632 -19.85 13.39 2.54
N GLU A 633 -20.93 13.67 3.27
CA GLU A 633 -21.99 14.55 2.78
C GLU A 633 -21.52 16.00 2.64
N LEU A 634 -20.61 16.47 3.51
CA LEU A 634 -19.98 17.78 3.38
C LEU A 634 -19.10 17.86 2.13
N ALA A 635 -18.27 16.85 1.86
CA ALA A 635 -17.47 16.77 0.63
C ALA A 635 -18.36 16.74 -0.62
N LYS A 636 -19.46 15.99 -0.58
CA LYS A 636 -20.46 15.89 -1.65
C LYS A 636 -21.10 17.24 -1.96
N ARG A 637 -21.52 18.00 -0.93
CA ARG A 637 -22.10 19.34 -1.08
C ARG A 637 -21.08 20.38 -1.54
N ALA A 638 -19.86 20.32 -1.02
CA ALA A 638 -18.80 21.28 -1.36
C ALA A 638 -18.33 21.13 -2.81
N LEU A 639 -18.18 19.89 -3.30
CA LEU A 639 -17.73 19.63 -4.68
C LEU A 639 -18.81 19.95 -5.74
N LYS A 640 -20.10 19.99 -5.35
CA LYS A 640 -21.26 20.11 -6.25
C LYS A 640 -21.06 19.32 -7.56
N PRO A 641 -20.65 18.04 -7.53
CA PRO A 641 -20.37 17.34 -8.77
C PRO A 641 -21.67 17.30 -9.57
N ARG A 642 -21.65 17.75 -10.82
CA ARG A 642 -22.87 17.69 -11.64
C ARG A 642 -23.13 16.25 -12.10
N TYR A 643 -22.05 15.47 -12.28
CA TYR A 643 -22.08 14.09 -12.73
C TYR A 643 -20.87 13.29 -12.20
N ILE A 644 -21.06 11.99 -12.01
CA ILE A 644 -20.00 10.98 -11.84
C ILE A 644 -19.91 10.18 -13.15
N ILE A 645 -18.70 9.89 -13.63
CA ILE A 645 -18.48 9.22 -14.92
C ILE A 645 -17.62 7.97 -14.71
N ASN A 646 -18.13 6.81 -15.16
CA ASN A 646 -17.37 5.56 -15.30
C ASN A 646 -17.22 5.23 -16.79
N GLY A 647 -16.01 4.89 -17.26
CA GLY A 647 -15.73 4.61 -18.67
C GLY A 647 -15.14 3.21 -18.87
N TYR A 648 -15.62 2.49 -19.90
CA TYR A 648 -15.20 1.12 -20.19
C TYR A 648 -14.90 0.92 -21.69
N GLY A 649 -13.81 0.21 -22.00
CA GLY A 649 -13.77 -0.72 -23.12
C GLY A 649 -12.39 -1.20 -23.58
N PRO A 650 -12.38 -2.17 -24.54
CA PRO A 650 -11.19 -2.86 -25.00
C PRO A 650 -10.47 -2.13 -26.14
N THR A 651 -9.16 -2.37 -26.26
CA THR A 651 -8.26 -1.79 -27.28
C THR A 651 -8.70 -2.07 -28.72
N GLU A 652 -9.36 -3.20 -28.97
CA GLU A 652 -9.93 -3.59 -30.27
C GLU A 652 -11.09 -2.70 -30.74
N THR A 653 -11.53 -1.79 -29.88
CA THR A 653 -12.43 -0.70 -30.23
C THR A 653 -11.71 0.64 -29.98
N VAL A 654 -11.99 1.27 -28.84
CA VAL A 654 -11.37 2.50 -28.33
C VAL A 654 -11.31 2.39 -26.79
N VAL A 655 -10.58 3.27 -26.11
CA VAL A 655 -10.40 3.21 -24.64
C VAL A 655 -11.74 3.32 -23.87
N THR A 656 -12.80 3.92 -24.43
CA THR A 656 -14.10 4.15 -23.76
C THR A 656 -15.34 4.10 -24.68
N PRO A 657 -15.69 2.94 -25.30
CA PRO A 657 -16.92 2.76 -26.08
C PRO A 657 -18.20 2.89 -25.25
N LEU A 658 -18.16 2.59 -23.95
CA LEU A 658 -19.29 2.79 -23.04
C LEU A 658 -18.93 3.77 -21.92
N ILE A 659 -19.90 4.61 -21.56
CA ILE A 659 -19.81 5.53 -20.43
C ILE A 659 -21.08 5.42 -19.60
N TRP A 660 -20.91 5.27 -18.30
CA TRP A 660 -21.97 5.50 -17.33
C TRP A 660 -21.81 6.90 -16.76
N LYS A 661 -22.86 7.70 -16.87
CA LYS A 661 -22.92 9.06 -16.36
C LYS A 661 -24.04 9.13 -15.33
N ALA A 662 -23.67 9.21 -14.05
CA ALA A 662 -24.60 9.29 -12.94
C ALA A 662 -24.77 10.74 -12.49
N ALA A 663 -26.00 11.16 -12.21
CA ALA A 663 -26.26 12.39 -11.48
C ALA A 663 -26.11 12.13 -9.96
N MET A 664 -26.10 13.18 -9.14
CA MET A 664 -25.80 13.09 -7.70
C MET A 664 -26.81 12.30 -6.87
N ASP A 665 -28.02 12.19 -7.38
CA ASP A 665 -29.17 11.46 -6.84
C ASP A 665 -29.27 10.04 -7.40
N THR A 666 -28.36 9.64 -8.28
CA THR A 666 -28.38 8.30 -8.89
C THR A 666 -27.80 7.27 -7.91
N GLU A 667 -28.66 6.41 -7.36
CA GLU A 667 -28.24 5.29 -6.51
C GLU A 667 -27.52 4.19 -7.31
N CYS A 668 -26.40 3.66 -6.79
CA CYS A 668 -25.67 2.54 -7.38
C CYS A 668 -25.90 1.25 -6.58
N GLY A 669 -26.94 0.50 -6.90
CA GLY A 669 -27.32 -0.74 -6.21
C GLY A 669 -26.52 -2.00 -6.59
N ALA A 670 -25.33 -1.88 -7.21
CA ALA A 670 -24.53 -3.00 -7.70
C ALA A 670 -23.10 -2.99 -7.12
N ALA A 671 -22.45 -4.17 -7.07
CA ALA A 671 -21.10 -4.34 -6.53
C ALA A 671 -20.01 -3.57 -7.31
N TYR A 672 -20.28 -3.24 -8.58
CA TYR A 672 -19.45 -2.38 -9.42
C TYR A 672 -20.31 -1.31 -10.07
N ALA A 673 -19.73 -0.13 -10.31
CA ALA A 673 -20.37 0.91 -11.10
C ALA A 673 -20.69 0.35 -12.50
N PRO A 674 -21.90 0.62 -13.05
CA PRO A 674 -22.24 0.20 -14.41
C PRO A 674 -21.19 0.68 -15.41
N ILE A 675 -20.94 -0.10 -16.45
CA ILE A 675 -20.10 0.32 -17.58
C ILE A 675 -20.85 1.26 -18.53
N GLY A 676 -22.17 1.36 -18.36
CA GLY A 676 -22.99 2.45 -18.87
C GLY A 676 -23.59 2.16 -20.23
N SER A 677 -23.76 3.18 -21.06
CA SER A 677 -24.34 3.06 -22.39
C SER A 677 -23.32 3.43 -23.47
N PHE A 678 -23.58 3.03 -24.71
CA PHE A 678 -22.70 3.33 -25.83
C PHE A 678 -22.56 4.82 -26.09
N VAL A 679 -21.35 5.23 -26.43
CA VAL A 679 -21.00 6.63 -26.72
C VAL A 679 -20.94 6.86 -28.22
N GLY A 680 -21.67 7.86 -28.72
CA GLY A 680 -21.66 8.25 -30.13
C GLY A 680 -22.35 7.22 -31.03
N GLU A 681 -21.82 7.00 -32.23
CA GLU A 681 -22.34 6.03 -33.22
C GLU A 681 -21.85 4.59 -32.96
N ARG A 682 -21.49 4.29 -31.71
CA ARG A 682 -21.07 2.94 -31.30
C ARG A 682 -22.31 2.14 -30.95
N CYS A 683 -22.24 0.85 -31.20
CA CYS A 683 -23.30 -0.07 -30.85
C CYS A 683 -22.73 -1.32 -30.21
N GLY A 684 -23.61 -2.17 -29.70
CA GLY A 684 -23.24 -3.47 -29.20
C GLY A 684 -24.44 -4.21 -28.66
N TYR A 685 -24.25 -5.50 -28.46
CA TYR A 685 -25.31 -6.46 -28.16
C TYR A 685 -24.84 -7.38 -27.04
N VAL A 686 -25.78 -7.78 -26.18
CA VAL A 686 -25.55 -8.90 -25.25
C VAL A 686 -26.08 -10.14 -25.94
N LEU A 687 -25.19 -11.05 -26.31
CA LEU A 687 -25.54 -12.26 -27.07
C LEU A 687 -25.30 -13.52 -26.26
N ASP A 688 -26.08 -14.57 -26.54
CA ASP A 688 -25.78 -15.92 -26.10
C ASP A 688 -24.76 -16.63 -27.03
N ALA A 689 -24.49 -17.91 -26.75
CA ALA A 689 -23.54 -18.70 -27.52
C ALA A 689 -23.98 -18.96 -28.98
N ASP A 690 -25.27 -18.84 -29.27
CA ASP A 690 -25.89 -19.05 -30.59
C ASP A 690 -26.08 -17.72 -31.35
N LEU A 691 -25.50 -16.62 -30.85
CA LEU A 691 -25.61 -15.25 -31.37
C LEU A 691 -27.03 -14.67 -31.33
N ASN A 692 -27.91 -15.20 -30.47
CA ASN A 692 -29.22 -14.59 -30.24
C ASN A 692 -29.08 -13.41 -29.28
N PRO A 693 -29.69 -12.25 -29.57
CA PRO A 693 -29.80 -11.16 -28.60
C PRO A 693 -30.55 -11.61 -27.36
N LEU A 694 -29.92 -11.40 -26.21
CA LEU A 694 -30.54 -11.68 -24.92
C LEU A 694 -31.39 -10.49 -24.48
N PRO A 695 -32.55 -10.76 -23.83
CA PRO A 695 -33.39 -9.70 -23.29
C PRO A 695 -32.69 -9.00 -22.12
N ALA A 696 -33.12 -7.77 -21.83
CA ALA A 696 -32.66 -7.04 -20.66
C ALA A 696 -32.83 -7.87 -19.37
N GLY A 697 -31.85 -7.80 -18.48
CA GLY A 697 -31.78 -8.56 -17.23
C GLY A 697 -31.04 -9.90 -17.32
N VAL A 698 -30.77 -10.41 -18.53
CA VAL A 698 -30.07 -11.69 -18.72
C VAL A 698 -28.58 -11.44 -18.99
N ALA A 699 -27.73 -12.23 -18.33
CA ALA A 699 -26.28 -12.16 -18.51
C ALA A 699 -25.87 -12.88 -19.80
N GLY A 700 -24.99 -12.25 -20.58
CA GLY A 700 -24.43 -12.81 -21.81
C GLY A 700 -23.13 -12.11 -22.20
N GLU A 701 -22.58 -12.50 -23.33
CA GLU A 701 -21.33 -11.93 -23.81
C GLU A 701 -21.57 -10.58 -24.50
N LEU A 702 -20.72 -9.60 -24.22
CA LEU A 702 -20.76 -8.31 -24.90
C LEU A 702 -20.12 -8.42 -26.30
N TYR A 703 -20.86 -7.97 -27.31
CA TYR A 703 -20.37 -7.78 -28.67
C TYR A 703 -20.42 -6.30 -28.99
N LEU A 704 -19.32 -5.72 -29.47
CA LEU A 704 -19.20 -4.29 -29.79
C LEU A 704 -19.20 -4.07 -31.29
N GLY A 705 -19.85 -3.04 -31.77
CA GLY A 705 -19.99 -2.71 -33.19
C GLY A 705 -19.93 -1.20 -33.45
N GLY A 706 -20.01 -0.85 -34.73
CA GLY A 706 -20.05 0.54 -35.17
C GLY A 706 -18.69 1.21 -35.26
N VAL A 707 -18.68 2.55 -35.13
CA VAL A 707 -17.49 3.38 -35.39
C VAL A 707 -16.41 3.17 -34.33
N GLY A 708 -15.16 2.99 -34.78
CA GLY A 708 -14.02 2.78 -33.91
C GLY A 708 -13.68 1.32 -33.65
N LEU A 709 -14.33 0.37 -34.33
CA LEU A 709 -13.87 -1.01 -34.37
C LEU A 709 -12.50 -1.10 -35.08
N ALA A 710 -11.56 -1.85 -34.52
CA ALA A 710 -10.32 -2.17 -35.21
C ALA A 710 -10.61 -2.96 -36.50
N ARG A 711 -9.69 -2.88 -37.48
CA ARG A 711 -9.83 -3.63 -38.74
C ARG A 711 -9.72 -5.15 -38.54
N GLY A 712 -9.17 -5.60 -37.42
CA GLY A 712 -8.82 -6.98 -37.13
C GLY A 712 -7.42 -7.05 -36.53
N TYR A 713 -6.99 -8.24 -36.17
CA TYR A 713 -5.63 -8.49 -35.72
C TYR A 713 -4.68 -8.62 -36.92
N LEU A 714 -3.59 -7.84 -36.91
CA LEU A 714 -2.63 -7.80 -38.00
C LEU A 714 -2.07 -9.21 -38.31
N GLN A 715 -2.21 -9.65 -39.56
CA GLN A 715 -1.77 -10.97 -40.06
C GLN A 715 -2.33 -12.19 -39.31
N ARG A 716 -3.44 -12.05 -38.58
CA ARG A 716 -4.13 -13.17 -37.92
C ARG A 716 -5.56 -13.29 -38.45
N PRO A 717 -5.78 -13.73 -39.71
CA PRO A 717 -7.11 -13.76 -40.31
C PRO A 717 -8.06 -14.73 -39.60
N GLY A 718 -7.57 -15.86 -39.07
CA GLY A 718 -8.37 -16.80 -38.28
C GLY A 718 -8.91 -16.17 -37.01
N LEU A 719 -8.02 -15.66 -36.13
CA LEU A 719 -8.42 -14.97 -34.90
C LEU A 719 -9.24 -13.70 -35.19
N SER A 720 -8.94 -13.01 -36.29
CA SER A 720 -9.75 -11.87 -36.73
C SER A 720 -11.16 -12.29 -37.14
N ALA A 721 -11.32 -13.41 -37.85
CA ALA A 721 -12.64 -13.92 -38.22
C ALA A 721 -13.40 -14.47 -37.00
N GLU A 722 -12.69 -15.02 -36.01
CA GLU A 722 -13.25 -15.51 -34.75
C GLU A 722 -13.76 -14.38 -33.85
N ARG A 723 -12.98 -13.29 -33.70
CA ARG A 723 -13.31 -12.18 -32.81
C ARG A 723 -14.06 -11.05 -33.49
N PHE A 724 -13.81 -10.78 -34.78
CA PHE A 724 -14.51 -9.77 -35.58
C PHE A 724 -15.52 -10.44 -36.51
N VAL A 725 -16.60 -10.93 -35.91
CA VAL A 725 -17.65 -11.70 -36.58
C VAL A 725 -18.56 -10.80 -37.43
N ALA A 726 -19.27 -11.38 -38.38
CA ALA A 726 -20.30 -10.66 -39.13
C ALA A 726 -21.38 -10.15 -38.17
N ASN A 727 -21.86 -8.93 -38.38
CA ASN A 727 -22.99 -8.38 -37.62
C ASN A 727 -24.30 -8.87 -38.26
N PRO A 728 -25.01 -9.88 -37.69
CA PRO A 728 -26.25 -10.39 -38.29
C PRO A 728 -27.41 -9.38 -38.19
N PHE A 729 -27.23 -8.32 -37.39
CA PHE A 729 -28.24 -7.29 -37.15
C PHE A 729 -28.08 -6.09 -38.09
N SER A 730 -27.01 -6.05 -38.91
CA SER A 730 -26.75 -4.98 -39.86
C SER A 730 -27.02 -5.41 -41.31
N ARG A 731 -27.60 -4.51 -42.11
CA ARG A 731 -27.82 -4.72 -43.55
C ARG A 731 -26.64 -4.27 -44.42
N ALA A 732 -25.61 -3.67 -43.82
CA ALA A 732 -24.50 -3.02 -44.53
C ALA A 732 -23.19 -3.83 -44.51
N GLY A 733 -23.23 -5.11 -44.13
CA GLY A 733 -22.02 -5.96 -44.09
C GLY A 733 -21.02 -5.58 -42.99
N GLU A 734 -21.51 -5.01 -41.89
CA GLU A 734 -20.69 -4.59 -40.75
C GLU A 734 -20.21 -5.78 -39.90
N ARG A 735 -19.27 -5.52 -38.99
CA ARG A 735 -18.71 -6.53 -38.07
C ARG A 735 -18.97 -6.16 -36.61
N LEU A 736 -18.99 -7.19 -35.77
CA LEU A 736 -18.98 -7.08 -34.32
C LEU A 736 -17.66 -7.64 -33.77
N TYR A 737 -17.08 -6.94 -32.82
CA TYR A 737 -16.01 -7.45 -31.97
C TYR A 737 -16.60 -8.17 -30.76
N ARG A 738 -16.34 -9.47 -30.69
CA ARG A 738 -16.66 -10.36 -29.57
C ARG A 738 -15.69 -10.10 -28.41
N THR A 739 -16.16 -9.52 -27.31
CA THR A 739 -15.25 -8.99 -26.27
C THR A 739 -14.73 -10.03 -25.30
N GLY A 740 -15.41 -11.17 -25.12
CA GLY A 740 -15.14 -12.13 -24.05
C GLY A 740 -15.55 -11.65 -22.65
N ASP A 741 -16.21 -10.48 -22.54
CA ASP A 741 -16.71 -9.95 -21.27
C ASP A 741 -18.17 -10.38 -21.05
N LEU A 742 -18.44 -10.91 -19.85
CA LEU A 742 -19.78 -11.21 -19.40
C LEU A 742 -20.43 -9.94 -18.87
N VAL A 743 -21.54 -9.55 -19.47
CA VAL A 743 -22.30 -8.35 -19.12
C VAL A 743 -23.77 -8.65 -19.02
N ARG A 744 -24.52 -7.71 -18.45
CA ARG A 744 -25.98 -7.72 -18.44
C ARG A 744 -26.49 -6.34 -18.80
N GLN A 745 -27.33 -6.24 -19.82
CA GLN A 745 -28.06 -5.02 -20.11
C GLN A 745 -29.23 -4.89 -19.14
N ARG A 746 -29.39 -3.73 -18.50
CA ARG A 746 -30.53 -3.41 -17.64
C ARG A 746 -31.72 -2.95 -18.48
N GLU A 747 -32.91 -2.92 -17.86
CA GLU A 747 -34.13 -2.42 -18.51
C GLU A 747 -34.02 -0.95 -18.96
N ASP A 748 -33.18 -0.16 -18.28
CA ASP A 748 -32.90 1.25 -18.64
C ASP A 748 -31.88 1.40 -19.80
N GLY A 749 -31.39 0.29 -20.36
CA GLY A 749 -30.42 0.28 -21.46
C GLY A 749 -28.96 0.43 -21.05
N THR A 750 -28.65 0.59 -19.75
CA THR A 750 -27.28 0.60 -19.24
C THR A 750 -26.73 -0.81 -19.05
N PHE A 751 -25.41 -0.96 -19.08
CA PHE A 751 -24.75 -2.25 -19.01
C PHE A 751 -24.01 -2.43 -17.67
N ASP A 752 -24.22 -3.58 -17.04
CA ASP A 752 -23.46 -4.07 -15.89
C ASP A 752 -22.32 -4.97 -16.36
N TYR A 753 -21.12 -4.82 -15.77
CA TYR A 753 -20.01 -5.74 -15.97
C TYR A 753 -20.03 -6.84 -14.91
N LEU A 754 -19.98 -8.11 -15.35
CA LEU A 754 -20.10 -9.29 -14.47
C LEU A 754 -18.83 -10.14 -14.41
N GLY A 755 -17.88 -9.96 -15.34
CA GLY A 755 -16.61 -10.71 -15.37
C GLY A 755 -16.17 -11.05 -16.78
N ARG A 756 -15.27 -12.03 -16.92
CA ARG A 756 -14.81 -12.57 -18.22
C ARG A 756 -15.22 -14.01 -18.43
N ILE A 757 -15.43 -14.34 -19.70
CA ILE A 757 -15.83 -15.67 -20.17
C ILE A 757 -14.60 -16.48 -20.61
N ASP A 758 -13.54 -15.82 -21.07
CA ASP A 758 -12.34 -16.47 -21.59
C ASP A 758 -11.25 -16.73 -20.52
N ASN A 759 -10.29 -17.58 -20.88
CA ASN A 759 -9.17 -18.00 -20.02
C ASN A 759 -7.97 -17.05 -20.10
N GLN A 760 -8.19 -15.78 -20.49
CA GLN A 760 -7.13 -14.80 -20.52
C GLN A 760 -6.59 -14.60 -19.09
N VAL A 761 -5.29 -14.76 -18.94
CA VAL A 761 -4.60 -14.60 -17.66
C VAL A 761 -3.67 -13.40 -17.72
N LYS A 762 -3.47 -12.74 -16.58
CA LYS A 762 -2.37 -11.80 -16.41
C LYS A 762 -1.18 -12.53 -15.81
N VAL A 763 -0.10 -12.63 -16.56
CA VAL A 763 1.18 -13.22 -16.14
C VAL A 763 2.26 -12.17 -16.34
N ARG A 764 2.98 -11.83 -15.27
CA ARG A 764 4.05 -10.81 -15.29
C ARG A 764 3.60 -9.45 -15.89
N GLY A 765 2.34 -9.05 -15.63
CA GLY A 765 1.74 -7.83 -16.18
C GLY A 765 1.24 -7.94 -17.62
N PHE A 766 1.63 -8.99 -18.35
CA PHE A 766 1.15 -9.26 -19.70
C PHE A 766 -0.17 -10.02 -19.67
N ARG A 767 -1.10 -9.59 -20.54
CA ARG A 767 -2.36 -10.28 -20.74
C ARG A 767 -2.14 -11.35 -21.82
N ILE A 768 -2.17 -12.62 -21.41
CA ILE A 768 -1.81 -13.76 -22.25
C ILE A 768 -3.06 -14.58 -22.58
N GLU A 769 -3.21 -14.89 -23.86
CA GLU A 769 -4.20 -15.82 -24.39
C GLU A 769 -3.61 -17.24 -24.38
N LEU A 770 -4.02 -18.07 -23.42
CA LEU A 770 -3.47 -19.42 -23.26
C LEU A 770 -3.65 -20.29 -24.51
N GLY A 771 -4.77 -20.10 -25.22
CA GLY A 771 -5.07 -20.82 -26.46
C GLY A 771 -4.09 -20.56 -27.60
N GLU A 772 -3.42 -19.39 -27.64
CA GLU A 772 -2.38 -19.12 -28.64
C GLU A 772 -1.19 -20.06 -28.50
N ILE A 773 -0.84 -20.38 -27.25
CA ILE A 773 0.25 -21.28 -26.92
C ILE A 773 -0.16 -22.73 -27.18
N GLU A 774 -1.39 -23.10 -26.79
CA GLU A 774 -1.98 -24.42 -27.07
C GLU A 774 -1.97 -24.73 -28.58
N ALA A 775 -2.40 -23.78 -29.42
CA ALA A 775 -2.41 -23.94 -30.87
C ALA A 775 -1.01 -24.15 -31.44
N ARG A 776 -0.01 -23.42 -30.94
CA ARG A 776 1.38 -23.58 -31.41
C ARG A 776 2.01 -24.91 -31.01
N LEU A 777 1.60 -25.47 -29.88
CA LEU A 777 1.98 -26.83 -29.49
C LEU A 777 1.34 -27.88 -30.42
N GLN A 778 0.07 -27.69 -30.81
CA GLN A 778 -0.65 -28.60 -31.71
C GLN A 778 -0.13 -28.56 -33.16
N ASP A 779 0.30 -27.38 -33.64
CA ASP A 779 0.92 -27.22 -34.97
C ASP A 779 2.24 -28.02 -35.13
N ALA A 780 2.74 -28.63 -34.05
CA ALA A 780 3.95 -29.43 -34.05
C ALA A 780 3.87 -30.69 -34.93
N GLY A 781 2.67 -31.24 -35.15
CA GLY A 781 2.44 -32.51 -35.87
C GLY A 781 2.82 -33.77 -35.07
N GLU A 782 3.57 -33.62 -33.98
CA GLU A 782 3.95 -34.68 -33.03
C GLU A 782 3.05 -34.68 -31.76
N VAL A 783 2.09 -33.75 -31.66
CA VAL A 783 1.23 -33.52 -30.49
C VAL A 783 -0.23 -33.68 -30.87
N ARG A 784 -0.92 -34.63 -30.23
CA ARG A 784 -2.35 -34.91 -30.40
C ARG A 784 -3.23 -33.88 -29.69
N GLU A 785 -2.87 -33.56 -28.45
CA GLU A 785 -3.61 -32.63 -27.60
C GLU A 785 -2.64 -31.77 -26.78
N ALA A 786 -2.98 -30.50 -26.55
CA ALA A 786 -2.18 -29.58 -25.74
C ALA A 786 -3.09 -28.68 -24.90
N VAL A 787 -2.70 -28.43 -23.65
CA VAL A 787 -3.41 -27.55 -22.70
C VAL A 787 -2.41 -26.71 -21.96
N VAL A 788 -2.65 -25.41 -21.85
CA VAL A 788 -1.81 -24.48 -21.09
C VAL A 788 -2.61 -23.86 -19.96
N VAL A 789 -2.03 -23.80 -18.77
CA VAL A 789 -2.64 -23.19 -17.58
C VAL A 789 -1.66 -22.25 -16.90
N ALA A 790 -2.19 -21.23 -16.21
CA ALA A 790 -1.40 -20.41 -15.30
C ALA A 790 -1.55 -20.91 -13.87
N ARG A 791 -0.43 -21.22 -13.22
CA ARG A 791 -0.36 -21.60 -11.80
C ARG A 791 0.38 -20.51 -11.02
N ASP A 792 -0.03 -20.31 -9.77
CA ASP A 792 0.67 -19.42 -8.85
C ASP A 792 2.00 -20.07 -8.41
N ALA A 793 3.08 -19.29 -8.41
CA ALA A 793 4.39 -19.68 -7.87
C ALA A 793 5.03 -18.53 -7.10
N ALA A 794 6.20 -18.79 -6.49
CA ALA A 794 6.90 -17.84 -5.63
C ALA A 794 7.23 -16.50 -6.31
N SER A 795 7.51 -16.50 -7.62
CA SER A 795 7.78 -15.30 -8.43
C SER A 795 6.55 -14.73 -9.14
N GLY A 796 5.35 -15.21 -8.80
CA GLY A 796 4.08 -14.85 -9.44
C GLY A 796 3.51 -15.98 -10.31
N LYS A 797 2.50 -15.67 -11.12
CA LYS A 797 1.89 -16.67 -12.03
C LYS A 797 2.90 -17.12 -13.08
N GLN A 798 2.93 -18.41 -13.37
CA GLN A 798 3.75 -19.02 -14.42
C GLN A 798 2.91 -19.99 -15.26
N LEU A 799 3.31 -20.15 -16.52
CA LEU A 799 2.61 -20.96 -17.51
C LEU A 799 3.13 -22.39 -17.49
N LEU A 800 2.22 -23.36 -17.40
CA LEU A 800 2.51 -24.80 -17.52
C LEU A 800 1.78 -25.34 -18.75
N GLY A 801 2.48 -26.08 -19.59
CA GLY A 801 1.89 -26.76 -20.75
C GLY A 801 1.85 -28.27 -20.54
N TYR A 802 0.73 -28.89 -20.87
CA TYR A 802 0.55 -30.33 -20.88
C TYR A 802 0.32 -30.76 -22.31
N VAL A 803 0.97 -31.83 -22.74
CA VAL A 803 0.87 -32.35 -24.11
C VAL A 803 0.61 -33.84 -24.09
N VAL A 804 -0.16 -34.34 -25.06
CA VAL A 804 -0.30 -35.75 -25.38
C VAL A 804 0.32 -35.97 -26.74
N ALA A 805 1.26 -36.92 -26.84
CA ALA A 805 1.93 -37.22 -28.11
C ALA A 805 0.98 -37.90 -29.11
N GLU A 806 1.25 -37.70 -30.40
CA GLU A 806 0.59 -38.45 -31.47
C GLU A 806 1.03 -39.93 -31.46
N ASP A 807 0.17 -40.85 -31.90
CA ASP A 807 0.47 -42.28 -31.90
C ASP A 807 1.65 -42.58 -32.86
N GLY A 808 2.75 -43.11 -32.31
CA GLY A 808 3.98 -43.41 -33.07
C GLY A 808 5.02 -42.29 -33.09
N ALA A 809 4.77 -41.15 -32.42
CA ALA A 809 5.79 -40.12 -32.24
C ALA A 809 6.92 -40.58 -31.31
N ASP A 810 8.16 -40.20 -31.62
CA ASP A 810 9.30 -40.46 -30.74
C ASP A 810 9.22 -39.54 -29.51
N ALA A 811 8.80 -40.13 -28.38
CA ALA A 811 8.70 -39.44 -27.10
C ALA A 811 10.06 -38.94 -26.58
N SER A 812 11.18 -39.51 -27.07
CA SER A 812 12.52 -39.13 -26.64
C SER A 812 12.85 -37.71 -27.10
N GLY A 813 12.95 -36.78 -26.14
CA GLY A 813 13.27 -35.37 -26.41
C GLY A 813 12.14 -34.55 -27.05
N LEU A 814 10.91 -35.06 -27.09
CA LEU A 814 9.75 -34.37 -27.67
C LEU A 814 9.49 -33.01 -27.01
N LEU A 815 9.49 -32.96 -25.67
CA LEU A 815 9.23 -31.74 -24.91
C LEU A 815 10.25 -30.63 -25.20
N GLU A 816 11.52 -30.97 -25.38
CA GLU A 816 12.57 -30.01 -25.74
C GLU A 816 12.40 -29.51 -27.18
N ARG A 817 12.08 -30.40 -28.13
CA ARG A 817 11.76 -29.97 -29.51
C ARG A 817 10.56 -29.02 -29.55
N LEU A 818 9.54 -29.26 -28.73
CA LEU A 818 8.36 -28.39 -28.60
C LEU A 818 8.70 -27.05 -27.97
N ARG A 819 9.48 -27.02 -26.87
CA ARG A 819 9.92 -25.78 -26.23
C ARG A 819 10.75 -24.91 -27.19
N GLU A 820 11.70 -25.50 -27.91
CA GLU A 820 12.50 -24.78 -28.92
C GLU A 820 11.67 -24.28 -30.10
N ARG A 821 10.61 -25.00 -30.47
CA ARG A 821 9.65 -24.50 -31.46
C ARG A 821 8.85 -23.31 -30.94
N LEU A 822 8.33 -23.38 -29.72
CA LEU A 822 7.60 -22.26 -29.10
C LEU A 822 8.47 -21.01 -28.97
N LYS A 823 9.74 -21.13 -28.55
CA LYS A 823 10.68 -19.99 -28.46
C LYS A 823 10.97 -19.33 -29.82
N ARG A 824 10.85 -20.06 -30.93
CA ARG A 824 10.97 -19.49 -32.29
C ARG A 824 9.73 -18.72 -32.72
N ASP A 825 8.55 -19.15 -32.27
CA ASP A 825 7.27 -18.68 -32.79
C ASP A 825 6.53 -17.70 -31.87
N LEU A 826 6.87 -17.64 -30.58
CA LEU A 826 6.20 -16.83 -29.55
C LEU A 826 7.19 -15.93 -28.78
N PRO A 827 6.73 -14.78 -28.24
CA PRO A 827 7.48 -14.01 -27.26
C PRO A 827 7.80 -14.85 -26.01
N GLU A 828 8.95 -14.58 -25.38
CA GLU A 828 9.47 -15.36 -24.27
C GLU A 828 8.49 -15.50 -23.09
N TYR A 829 7.76 -14.43 -22.76
CA TYR A 829 6.76 -14.45 -21.68
C TYR A 829 5.53 -15.34 -21.97
N MET A 830 5.32 -15.77 -23.22
CA MET A 830 4.26 -16.70 -23.61
C MET A 830 4.74 -18.16 -23.66
N VAL A 831 6.03 -18.43 -23.58
CA VAL A 831 6.55 -19.80 -23.59
C VAL A 831 6.31 -20.42 -22.20
N PRO A 832 5.64 -21.59 -22.09
CA PRO A 832 5.45 -22.25 -20.80
C PRO A 832 6.78 -22.54 -20.12
N ALA A 833 6.86 -22.19 -18.83
CA ALA A 833 8.03 -22.45 -18.00
C ALA A 833 8.33 -23.96 -17.94
N HIS A 834 7.28 -24.79 -17.89
CA HIS A 834 7.39 -26.24 -17.93
C HIS A 834 6.41 -26.86 -18.92
N LEU A 835 6.84 -27.94 -19.57
CA LEU A 835 6.01 -28.82 -20.40
C LEU A 835 6.00 -30.23 -19.79
N ALA A 836 4.85 -30.88 -19.74
CA ALA A 836 4.69 -32.26 -19.26
C ALA A 836 3.96 -33.13 -20.30
N LEU A 837 4.48 -34.35 -20.51
CA LEU A 837 3.83 -35.34 -21.36
C LEU A 837 2.83 -36.15 -20.53
N LEU A 838 1.58 -36.20 -20.97
CA LEU A 838 0.52 -37.01 -20.37
C LEU A 838 0.13 -38.17 -21.29
N PRO A 839 -0.24 -39.34 -20.74
CA PRO A 839 -0.76 -40.46 -21.54
C PRO A 839 -2.12 -40.14 -22.18
N ALA A 840 -2.94 -39.33 -21.51
CA ALA A 840 -4.19 -38.76 -22.03
C ALA A 840 -4.55 -37.51 -21.23
N MET A 841 -5.31 -36.59 -21.83
CA MET A 841 -5.84 -35.44 -21.09
C MET A 841 -6.95 -35.88 -20.13
N PRO A 842 -7.00 -35.34 -18.90
CA PRO A 842 -8.13 -35.58 -18.01
C PRO A 842 -9.40 -34.97 -18.63
N LEU A 843 -10.47 -35.75 -18.66
CA LEU A 843 -11.77 -35.33 -19.20
C LEU A 843 -12.82 -35.29 -18.09
N THR A 844 -13.69 -34.29 -18.14
CA THR A 844 -14.95 -34.21 -17.39
C THR A 844 -15.91 -35.32 -17.84
N PRO A 845 -16.96 -35.63 -17.05
CA PRO A 845 -17.99 -36.62 -17.43
C PRO A 845 -18.68 -36.35 -18.79
N ASN A 846 -18.62 -35.11 -19.28
CA ASN A 846 -19.18 -34.70 -20.57
C ASN A 846 -18.14 -34.72 -21.72
N GLY A 847 -16.97 -35.32 -21.51
CA GLY A 847 -15.93 -35.47 -22.54
C GLY A 847 -15.11 -34.20 -22.85
N LYS A 848 -15.26 -33.12 -22.07
CA LYS A 848 -14.42 -31.91 -22.18
C LYS A 848 -13.19 -32.01 -21.29
N ILE A 849 -12.07 -31.40 -21.66
CA ILE A 849 -10.85 -31.35 -20.85
C ILE A 849 -11.11 -30.74 -19.47
N ASP A 850 -10.77 -31.48 -18.40
CA ASP A 850 -10.83 -31.03 -17.02
C ASP A 850 -9.49 -30.43 -16.58
N ARG A 851 -9.36 -29.12 -16.78
CA ARG A 851 -8.16 -28.35 -16.40
C ARG A 851 -7.87 -28.37 -14.89
N LYS A 852 -8.87 -28.63 -14.03
CA LYS A 852 -8.67 -28.69 -12.57
C LYS A 852 -8.06 -30.02 -12.12
N ALA A 853 -8.21 -31.07 -12.92
CA ALA A 853 -7.67 -32.39 -12.67
C ALA A 853 -6.26 -32.61 -13.26
N LEU A 854 -5.64 -31.57 -13.85
CA LEU A 854 -4.27 -31.65 -14.36
C LEU A 854 -3.26 -31.82 -13.21
N PRO A 855 -2.32 -32.78 -13.31
CA PRO A 855 -1.36 -33.07 -12.26
C PRO A 855 -0.32 -31.95 -12.11
N ASP A 856 0.21 -31.77 -10.90
CA ASP A 856 1.33 -30.84 -10.69
C ASP A 856 2.61 -31.38 -11.35
N ILE A 857 3.42 -30.48 -11.92
CA ILE A 857 4.69 -30.83 -12.57
C ILE A 857 5.79 -30.72 -11.50
N ASP A 858 6.47 -31.83 -11.21
CA ASP A 858 7.61 -31.83 -10.29
C ASP A 858 8.83 -31.22 -11.01
N VAL A 859 9.23 -30.02 -10.58
CA VAL A 859 10.18 -29.12 -11.27
C VAL A 859 11.65 -29.59 -11.14
N THR A 860 11.89 -30.73 -10.51
CA THR A 860 13.25 -31.19 -10.15
C THR A 860 13.95 -32.03 -11.23
N ALA A 861 13.32 -32.26 -12.39
CA ALA A 861 13.86 -33.15 -13.42
C ALA A 861 13.85 -32.53 -14.83
N SER A 862 14.88 -31.74 -15.18
CA SER A 862 15.35 -31.68 -16.57
C SER A 862 16.83 -31.30 -16.63
N GLU A 863 17.55 -32.01 -17.50
CA GLU A 863 18.99 -32.02 -17.80
C GLU A 863 19.96 -32.54 -16.71
N ALA A 864 20.92 -33.35 -17.14
CA ALA A 864 21.91 -33.99 -16.27
C ALA A 864 22.75 -32.92 -15.57
N TYR A 865 22.46 -32.66 -14.28
CA TYR A 865 23.18 -31.67 -13.49
C TYR A 865 24.70 -31.81 -13.62
N VAL A 866 25.33 -30.78 -14.18
CA VAL A 866 26.80 -30.63 -14.22
C VAL A 866 27.18 -29.52 -13.24
N ALA A 867 27.91 -29.88 -12.19
CA ALA A 867 28.34 -28.94 -11.17
C ALA A 867 29.34 -27.89 -11.72
N PRO A 868 29.37 -26.66 -11.15
CA PRO A 868 30.39 -25.65 -11.47
C PRO A 868 31.82 -26.19 -11.37
N ARG A 869 32.66 -25.89 -12.37
CA ARG A 869 34.00 -26.51 -12.51
C ARG A 869 35.15 -25.61 -12.04
N ASN A 870 34.93 -24.30 -11.97
CA ASN A 870 35.94 -23.31 -11.58
C ASN A 870 35.32 -22.20 -10.71
N GLU A 871 36.16 -21.35 -10.11
CA GLU A 871 35.73 -20.29 -9.20
C GLU A 871 34.74 -19.29 -9.83
N LEU A 872 34.88 -19.00 -11.14
CA LEU A 872 33.98 -18.10 -11.85
C LEU A 872 32.60 -18.73 -12.07
N GLU A 873 32.55 -19.99 -12.52
CA GLU A 873 31.31 -20.74 -12.69
C GLU A 873 30.60 -20.94 -11.36
N LEU A 874 31.34 -21.19 -10.27
CA LEU A 874 30.78 -21.39 -8.94
C LEU A 874 30.18 -20.09 -8.38
N ALA A 875 30.83 -18.96 -8.64
CA ALA A 875 30.30 -17.65 -8.27
C ALA A 875 29.09 -17.24 -9.12
N LEU A 876 29.08 -17.52 -10.43
CA LEU A 876 27.93 -17.27 -11.30
C LEU A 876 26.73 -18.16 -10.93
N ALA A 877 26.96 -19.44 -10.63
CA ALA A 877 25.91 -20.35 -10.16
C ALA A 877 25.32 -19.86 -8.84
N GLY A 878 26.15 -19.42 -7.89
CA GLY A 878 25.68 -18.83 -6.63
C GLY A 878 24.82 -17.58 -6.85
N ILE A 879 25.20 -16.70 -7.77
CA ILE A 879 24.40 -15.51 -8.13
C ILE A 879 23.05 -15.93 -8.72
N TRP A 880 23.02 -16.92 -9.60
CA TRP A 880 21.76 -17.38 -10.19
C TRP A 880 20.88 -18.10 -9.18
N GLN A 881 21.45 -18.88 -8.25
CA GLN A 881 20.69 -19.55 -7.18
C GLN A 881 19.99 -18.52 -6.29
N GLU A 882 20.70 -17.45 -5.95
CA GLU A 882 20.18 -16.35 -5.14
C GLU A 882 19.08 -15.56 -5.88
N VAL A 883 19.31 -15.25 -7.18
CA VAL A 883 18.37 -14.43 -7.96
C VAL A 883 17.13 -15.21 -8.38
N LEU A 884 17.26 -16.49 -8.71
CA LEU A 884 16.15 -17.33 -9.17
C LEU A 884 15.44 -18.06 -8.03
N GLY A 885 16.04 -18.12 -6.83
CA GLY A 885 15.50 -18.85 -5.69
C GLY A 885 15.54 -20.37 -5.85
N ILE A 886 16.44 -20.88 -6.69
CA ILE A 886 16.56 -22.30 -7.02
C ILE A 886 17.76 -22.89 -6.28
N ALA A 887 17.54 -23.98 -5.55
CA ALA A 887 18.55 -24.58 -4.68
C ALA A 887 19.75 -25.18 -5.44
N ARG A 888 19.58 -25.58 -6.71
CA ARG A 888 20.60 -26.28 -7.50
C ARG A 888 20.59 -25.77 -8.94
N ILE A 889 21.72 -25.21 -9.39
CA ILE A 889 21.92 -24.72 -10.77
C ILE A 889 23.16 -25.39 -11.36
N GLY A 890 22.97 -26.07 -12.50
CA GLY A 890 24.03 -26.62 -13.33
C GLY A 890 24.64 -25.59 -14.27
N VAL A 891 25.86 -25.84 -14.75
CA VAL A 891 26.56 -24.89 -15.63
C VAL A 891 25.96 -24.75 -17.03
N HIS A 892 25.14 -25.73 -17.44
CA HIS A 892 24.45 -25.72 -18.73
C HIS A 892 23.02 -25.21 -18.64
N ASP A 893 22.48 -25.01 -17.43
CA ASP A 893 21.13 -24.53 -17.22
C ASP A 893 20.95 -23.15 -17.87
N ASN A 894 19.78 -22.93 -18.46
CA ASN A 894 19.44 -21.67 -19.09
C ASN A 894 18.76 -20.71 -18.11
N PHE A 895 19.33 -19.51 -17.94
CA PHE A 895 18.87 -18.50 -16.98
C PHE A 895 17.38 -18.18 -17.09
N PHE A 896 16.90 -18.03 -18.33
CA PHE A 896 15.54 -17.60 -18.62
C PHE A 896 14.53 -18.75 -18.47
N GLU A 897 14.96 -19.97 -18.77
CA GLU A 897 14.13 -21.17 -18.59
C GLU A 897 13.93 -21.51 -17.11
N LEU A 898 14.92 -21.18 -16.28
CA LEU A 898 14.81 -21.27 -14.83
C LEU A 898 13.97 -20.15 -14.20
N GLY A 899 13.23 -19.38 -15.01
CA GLY A 899 12.32 -18.33 -14.53
C GLY A 899 12.94 -16.94 -14.46
N GLY A 900 14.16 -16.75 -14.96
CA GLY A 900 14.78 -15.45 -15.16
C GLY A 900 13.97 -14.57 -16.12
N ASP A 901 13.93 -13.27 -15.87
CA ASP A 901 13.36 -12.26 -16.76
C ASP A 901 14.29 -11.05 -16.86
N SER A 902 13.93 -10.02 -17.61
CA SER A 902 14.77 -8.82 -17.79
C SER A 902 15.12 -8.10 -16.48
N ILE A 903 14.26 -8.16 -15.45
CA ILE A 903 14.54 -7.58 -14.13
C ILE A 903 15.56 -8.45 -13.40
N LEU A 904 15.35 -9.77 -13.40
CA LEU A 904 16.28 -10.73 -12.81
C LEU A 904 17.62 -10.76 -13.57
N SER A 905 17.63 -10.56 -14.88
CA SER A 905 18.84 -10.40 -15.69
C SER A 905 19.60 -9.14 -15.31
N MET A 906 18.91 -8.03 -15.07
CA MET A 906 19.55 -6.83 -14.53
C MET A 906 20.10 -7.06 -13.13
N GLN A 907 19.43 -7.85 -12.29
CA GLN A 907 19.94 -8.26 -10.98
C GLN A 907 21.18 -9.17 -11.09
N VAL A 908 21.18 -10.15 -12.01
CA VAL A 908 22.36 -10.98 -12.30
C VAL A 908 23.50 -10.14 -12.81
N VAL A 909 23.27 -9.21 -13.74
CA VAL A 909 24.30 -8.30 -14.25
C VAL A 909 24.83 -7.40 -13.14
N ALA A 910 23.95 -6.83 -12.31
CA ALA A 910 24.33 -5.99 -11.19
C ALA A 910 25.15 -6.77 -10.16
N LYS A 911 24.78 -8.02 -9.84
CA LYS A 911 25.50 -8.90 -8.92
C LYS A 911 26.80 -9.42 -9.52
N ALA A 912 26.83 -9.74 -10.81
CA ALA A 912 28.00 -10.20 -11.54
C ALA A 912 29.08 -9.11 -11.66
N ARG A 913 28.77 -7.83 -11.41
CA ARG A 913 29.77 -6.76 -11.26
C ARG A 913 30.76 -7.04 -10.11
N ALA A 914 30.37 -7.81 -9.09
CA ALA A 914 31.27 -8.23 -8.02
C ALA A 914 32.37 -9.19 -8.53
N LEU A 915 32.13 -9.88 -9.65
CA LEU A 915 33.06 -10.81 -10.30
C LEU A 915 34.14 -10.10 -11.13
N LYS A 916 34.12 -8.75 -11.20
CA LYS A 916 35.15 -7.96 -11.88
C LYS A 916 36.56 -8.20 -11.31
N LYS A 917 36.67 -8.58 -10.03
CA LYS A 917 37.95 -8.99 -9.40
C LYS A 917 38.50 -10.31 -9.96
N LEU A 918 37.66 -11.14 -10.55
CA LEU A 918 38.02 -12.38 -11.24
C LEU A 918 38.23 -12.17 -12.75
N GLY A 919 38.34 -10.91 -13.20
CA GLY A 919 38.52 -10.56 -14.61
C GLY A 919 37.25 -10.65 -15.46
N PHE A 920 36.08 -10.91 -14.86
CA PHE A 920 34.84 -11.12 -15.59
C PHE A 920 33.91 -9.90 -15.51
N SER A 921 33.52 -9.35 -16.66
CA SER A 921 32.54 -8.26 -16.76
C SER A 921 31.34 -8.75 -17.57
N LEU A 922 30.21 -8.94 -16.88
CA LEU A 922 28.96 -9.33 -17.52
C LEU A 922 28.14 -8.08 -17.85
N LYS A 923 27.88 -7.80 -19.13
CA LYS A 923 26.85 -6.84 -19.55
C LYS A 923 25.54 -7.58 -19.78
N LEU A 924 24.42 -6.86 -19.71
CA LEU A 924 23.10 -7.44 -19.97
C LEU A 924 23.03 -8.15 -21.33
N ARG A 925 23.67 -7.55 -22.34
CA ARG A 925 23.84 -8.14 -23.66
C ARG A 925 24.45 -9.55 -23.62
N ASP A 926 25.43 -9.78 -22.75
CA ASP A 926 26.19 -11.04 -22.74
C ASP A 926 25.36 -12.17 -22.11
N LEU A 927 24.58 -11.86 -21.06
CA LEU A 927 23.63 -12.80 -20.43
C LEU A 927 22.49 -13.20 -21.37
N ILE A 928 22.00 -12.26 -22.17
CA ILE A 928 20.95 -12.52 -23.17
C ILE A 928 21.50 -13.35 -24.35
N GLN A 929 22.71 -13.03 -24.83
CA GLN A 929 23.34 -13.74 -25.94
C GLN A 929 23.82 -15.15 -25.56
N LYS A 930 24.21 -15.34 -24.30
CA LYS A 930 24.80 -16.58 -23.80
C LYS A 930 24.14 -16.95 -22.47
N PRO A 931 22.91 -17.49 -22.49
CA PRO A 931 22.07 -17.63 -21.31
C PRO A 931 22.43 -18.84 -20.43
N SER A 932 23.65 -19.39 -20.52
CA SER A 932 24.15 -20.46 -19.63
C SER A 932 25.51 -20.09 -19.05
N ILE A 933 25.79 -20.55 -17.82
CA ILE A 933 27.03 -20.22 -17.09
C ILE A 933 28.27 -20.68 -17.86
N ALA A 934 28.21 -21.86 -18.50
CA ALA A 934 29.29 -22.37 -19.34
C ALA A 934 29.55 -21.52 -20.59
N ALA A 935 28.51 -20.90 -21.17
CA ALA A 935 28.67 -20.01 -22.32
C ALA A 935 29.21 -18.63 -21.90
N LEU A 936 28.89 -18.18 -20.69
CA LEU A 936 29.40 -16.94 -20.10
C LEU A 936 30.87 -17.04 -19.67
N SER A 937 31.29 -18.15 -19.08
CA SER A 937 32.65 -18.31 -18.52
C SER A 937 33.78 -18.32 -19.57
N GLY A 938 33.46 -18.46 -20.87
CA GLY A 938 34.44 -18.49 -21.97
C GLY A 938 34.59 -17.20 -22.78
N TYR A 939 34.09 -16.04 -22.31
CA TYR A 939 34.11 -14.78 -23.06
C TYR A 939 35.24 -13.83 -22.62
N ASP A 940 36.04 -13.35 -23.58
CA ASP A 940 37.19 -12.45 -23.38
C ASP A 940 36.87 -11.06 -23.97
N ASP A 941 36.96 -9.99 -23.18
CA ASP A 941 36.45 -8.62 -23.48
C ASP A 941 37.41 -7.79 -24.37
N SER A 942 38.24 -8.43 -25.19
CA SER A 942 39.30 -7.79 -25.96
C SER A 942 39.07 -7.76 -27.48
N ALA A 943 38.03 -7.05 -27.97
CA ALA A 943 37.97 -6.68 -29.40
C ALA A 943 37.09 -5.45 -29.72
N ALA A 944 37.75 -4.42 -30.29
CA ALA A 944 37.28 -3.32 -31.16
C ALA A 944 36.27 -2.26 -30.64
N PRO A 945 36.40 -0.97 -31.08
CA PRO A 945 35.48 0.11 -30.71
C PRO A 945 34.06 -0.12 -31.26
N PRO A 946 33.01 0.40 -30.58
CA PRO A 946 31.63 0.08 -30.89
C PRO A 946 31.18 0.72 -32.22
N SER A 947 30.84 -0.12 -33.19
CA SER A 947 30.16 0.28 -34.43
C SER A 947 28.69 0.61 -34.14
N PRO A 948 28.11 1.67 -34.75
CA PRO A 948 26.68 1.96 -34.66
C PRO A 948 25.80 0.91 -35.34
N ILE A 949 26.39 0.10 -36.20
CA ILE A 949 25.74 -1.01 -36.88
C ILE A 949 26.04 -2.29 -36.09
N LEU A 950 24.97 -2.90 -35.56
CA LEU A 950 24.96 -4.16 -34.84
C LEU A 950 24.40 -5.26 -35.74
N ALA A 951 25.14 -6.36 -35.92
CA ALA A 951 24.57 -7.56 -36.52
C ALA A 951 23.71 -8.30 -35.47
N LEU A 952 22.41 -8.43 -35.74
CA LEU A 952 21.48 -9.12 -34.86
C LEU A 952 21.36 -10.63 -35.15
N ASN A 953 21.86 -11.10 -36.30
CA ASN A 953 21.99 -12.51 -36.64
C ASN A 953 23.21 -12.77 -37.55
N ALA A 954 23.46 -14.04 -37.88
CA ALA A 954 24.58 -14.42 -38.74
C ALA A 954 24.40 -13.90 -40.17
N ALA A 955 25.51 -13.58 -40.84
CA ALA A 955 25.50 -13.14 -42.23
C ALA A 955 24.96 -14.25 -43.14
N VAL A 956 24.07 -13.86 -44.05
CA VAL A 956 23.49 -14.71 -45.09
C VAL A 956 23.89 -14.15 -46.44
N ASP A 957 24.66 -14.93 -47.20
CA ASP A 957 25.14 -14.54 -48.52
C ASP A 957 24.04 -14.58 -49.58
N GLY A 958 24.13 -13.70 -50.58
CA GLY A 958 23.22 -13.69 -51.74
C GLY A 958 21.89 -12.96 -51.54
N CYS A 959 21.64 -12.34 -50.39
CA CYS A 959 20.45 -11.52 -50.12
C CYS A 959 20.85 -10.21 -49.40
N PRO A 960 20.35 -9.03 -49.81
CA PRO A 960 20.71 -7.78 -49.15
C PRO A 960 20.22 -7.78 -47.69
N PRO A 961 21.02 -7.23 -46.75
CA PRO A 961 20.68 -7.20 -45.33
C PRO A 961 19.44 -6.33 -45.08
N LEU A 962 18.65 -6.70 -44.09
CA LEU A 962 17.59 -5.86 -43.54
C LEU A 962 18.20 -4.92 -42.50
N PHE A 963 18.08 -3.61 -42.72
CA PHE A 963 18.50 -2.59 -41.77
C PHE A 963 17.33 -2.17 -40.88
N CYS A 964 17.49 -2.28 -39.58
CA CYS A 964 16.51 -1.87 -38.59
C CYS A 964 17.00 -0.63 -37.82
N VAL A 965 16.24 0.45 -37.84
CA VAL A 965 16.58 1.72 -37.17
C VAL A 965 15.70 1.88 -35.94
N HIS A 966 16.27 2.32 -34.81
CA HIS A 966 15.53 2.54 -33.56
C HIS A 966 14.29 3.44 -33.75
N ALA A 967 13.21 3.20 -32.98
CA ALA A 967 11.98 3.97 -33.08
C ALA A 967 12.09 5.27 -32.27
N GLY A 968 12.40 6.39 -32.94
CA GLY A 968 12.59 7.67 -32.26
C GLY A 968 13.94 7.70 -31.56
N PHE A 969 14.02 7.32 -30.29
CA PHE A 969 15.23 7.35 -29.46
C PHE A 969 15.39 6.02 -28.72
N GLY A 970 16.59 5.43 -28.71
CA GLY A 970 16.89 4.23 -27.91
C GLY A 970 17.53 3.08 -28.68
N THR A 971 17.40 1.88 -28.11
CA THR A 971 18.11 0.66 -28.55
C THR A 971 17.42 -0.01 -29.74
N VAL A 972 18.07 -1.02 -30.32
CA VAL A 972 17.55 -1.80 -31.45
C VAL A 972 17.06 -3.20 -31.08
N PHE A 973 16.98 -3.51 -29.78
CA PHE A 973 16.68 -4.86 -29.30
C PHE A 973 15.23 -5.29 -29.56
N ASP A 974 14.34 -4.34 -29.83
CA ASP A 974 12.97 -4.62 -30.28
C ASP A 974 12.93 -5.40 -31.61
N TYR A 975 14.03 -5.37 -32.38
CA TYR A 975 14.21 -6.11 -33.62
C TYR A 975 14.83 -7.50 -33.44
N GLU A 976 15.21 -7.90 -32.23
CA GLU A 976 15.82 -9.21 -31.98
C GLU A 976 14.86 -10.39 -32.30
N PRO A 977 13.55 -10.33 -31.97
CA PRO A 977 12.60 -11.35 -32.41
C PRO A 977 12.51 -11.46 -33.94
N LEU A 978 12.64 -10.33 -34.65
CA LEU A 978 12.68 -10.28 -36.11
C LEU A 978 13.96 -10.90 -36.66
N ALA A 979 15.11 -10.61 -36.05
CA ALA A 979 16.41 -11.16 -36.42
C ALA A 979 16.49 -12.68 -36.23
N ARG A 980 15.93 -13.21 -35.12
CA ARG A 980 15.78 -14.65 -34.88
C ARG A 980 14.94 -15.32 -35.98
N ARG A 981 13.82 -14.70 -36.37
CA ARG A 981 12.92 -15.24 -37.41
C ARG A 981 13.54 -15.21 -38.82
N LEU A 982 14.47 -14.30 -39.06
CA LEU A 982 15.21 -14.16 -40.33
C LEU A 982 16.56 -14.88 -40.34
N ASN A 983 16.95 -15.51 -39.23
CA ASN A 983 18.24 -16.20 -39.12
C ASN A 983 18.39 -17.29 -40.19
N GLY A 984 19.54 -17.29 -40.89
CA GLY A 984 19.81 -18.19 -42.03
C GLY A 984 19.02 -17.88 -43.32
N ARG A 985 18.11 -16.90 -43.31
CA ARG A 985 17.33 -16.46 -44.48
C ARG A 985 17.73 -15.06 -44.96
N ARG A 986 18.06 -14.15 -44.05
CA ARG A 986 18.49 -12.79 -44.34
C ARG A 986 19.29 -12.21 -43.18
N SER A 987 20.43 -11.59 -43.48
CA SER A 987 21.19 -10.81 -42.51
C SER A 987 20.32 -9.67 -41.98
N VAL A 988 20.23 -9.52 -40.66
CA VAL A 988 19.56 -8.39 -40.00
C VAL A 988 20.63 -7.57 -39.30
N LEU A 989 20.81 -6.37 -39.80
CA LEU A 989 21.71 -5.36 -39.25
C LEU A 989 20.84 -4.29 -38.61
N ALA A 990 21.24 -3.77 -37.47
CA ALA A 990 20.47 -2.76 -36.77
C ALA A 990 21.35 -1.56 -36.42
N ILE A 991 20.79 -0.37 -36.62
CA ILE A 991 21.47 0.91 -36.44
C ILE A 991 20.98 1.49 -35.12
N GLN A 992 21.88 1.50 -34.12
CA GLN A 992 21.58 2.04 -32.80
C GLN A 992 21.65 3.56 -32.80
N ALA A 993 20.83 4.19 -31.95
CA ALA A 993 20.87 5.62 -31.76
C ALA A 993 22.28 6.06 -31.35
N ARG A 994 22.80 7.09 -32.01
CA ARG A 994 24.15 7.59 -31.76
C ARG A 994 24.34 8.10 -30.33
N SER A 995 23.26 8.60 -29.71
CA SER A 995 23.20 8.96 -28.29
C SER A 995 23.51 7.80 -27.33
N LEU A 996 23.39 6.54 -27.76
CA LEU A 996 23.80 5.36 -26.96
C LEU A 996 25.29 5.02 -27.10
N LEU A 997 25.97 5.59 -28.10
CA LEU A 997 27.36 5.30 -28.44
C LEU A 997 28.29 6.48 -28.10
N ASP A 998 27.79 7.71 -28.26
CA ASP A 998 28.44 8.95 -27.88
C ASP A 998 27.60 9.68 -26.81
N PRO A 999 28.02 9.62 -25.53
CA PRO A 999 27.34 10.29 -24.42
C PRO A 999 27.21 11.82 -24.57
N ASN A 1000 27.97 12.43 -25.48
CA ASN A 1000 27.92 13.87 -25.73
C ASN A 1000 26.92 14.26 -26.84
N TRP A 1001 26.35 13.29 -27.55
CA TRP A 1001 25.42 13.53 -28.64
C TRP A 1001 24.03 13.92 -28.12
N ARG A 1002 23.44 14.99 -28.68
CA ARG A 1002 22.14 15.55 -28.27
C ARG A 1002 21.18 15.63 -29.45
N ASP A 1003 20.11 14.86 -29.38
CA ASP A 1003 19.02 14.89 -30.34
C ASP A 1003 18.04 15.99 -29.97
N VAL A 1004 18.19 17.18 -30.58
CA VAL A 1004 17.41 18.39 -30.23
C VAL A 1004 16.11 18.54 -31.04
N SER A 1005 15.89 17.71 -32.06
CA SER A 1005 14.66 17.68 -32.84
C SER A 1005 14.52 16.39 -33.65
N LEU A 1006 13.29 15.99 -33.97
CA LEU A 1006 13.00 14.85 -34.86
C LEU A 1006 13.64 15.01 -36.25
N GLN A 1007 13.82 16.24 -36.73
CA GLN A 1007 14.49 16.53 -38.00
C GLN A 1007 15.98 16.23 -37.94
N ARG A 1008 16.68 16.61 -36.86
CA ARG A 1008 18.11 16.32 -36.69
C ARG A 1008 18.39 14.84 -36.51
N MET A 1009 17.45 14.12 -35.89
CA MET A 1009 17.49 12.66 -35.77
C MET A 1009 17.27 11.92 -37.09
N ALA A 1010 16.56 12.54 -38.04
CA ALA A 1010 16.36 11.98 -39.37
C ALA A 1010 17.52 12.30 -40.34
N GLU A 1011 18.37 13.26 -39.99
CA GLU A 1011 19.56 13.65 -40.75
C GLU A 1011 20.82 12.82 -40.39
N ASP A 1012 20.87 12.25 -39.18
CA ASP A 1012 21.85 11.24 -38.73
C ASP A 1012 21.46 9.85 -39.25
#